data_AF-A0A1Z1FHK4-F1
#
_entry.id   AF-A0A1Z1FHK4-F1
#
_cell.length_a   1.000
_cell.length_b   1.000
_cell.length_c   1.000
_cell.angle_alpha   90.00
_cell.angle_beta   90.00
_cell.angle_gamma   90.00
#
_symmetry.space_group_name_H-M   'P 1'
#
loop_
_entity.id
_entity.type
_entity.pdbx_description
1 polymer ?
#
loop_
_entity_poly.entity_id
_entity_poly.type
_entity_poly.pdbx_seq_one_letter_code
_entity_poly.pdbx_strand_id
1 'polypeptide(L)'
;MYIHNGALLHAPSDLVRFLGCGHATALYLLGATNPDAAPEKAADGEMNQLTQKAGLKHEDTYRKFLQAKGGLVEIDTSGSLEERAAATREAMASGATSIFQAAFLDAPWHGYADFLIRVEEPSALGGWSYEPVDTKLARSPKASHIVQLGLYARMMEAVQGRLPRRVHVATGDGQTHSFRLAEFAHVLRATERRYLDFIGEGAPVSRPEPCDACTICAWRDHCASEWEASDHLSLVAGLARPQADKLRKAGIDTLGALAGAGEGTRIPRMASATLGRLQAQARLQQARREGGDPRAVPLPIEEGRGFAAMPAPDPADLFFDLEGDPLEEGGLDYLWGVHFRDGSRPEFRFEWAHDHDAERIAFETMIDWIAQHLRKNPAAHVYHYAPYEVTSLRRLSTQHASREDLLDDLLRQRRFVDLYGVLRQAIRTSEPDLSLKTMEIFFAEKREQNVVKADQSIVEYKSWQESGDQTILDGILEYNRVDCENTEGLRDWLVTLRMDNLPWREVGPATPVSEEKTEERIAAERAAAALIDAIETAPAPHDKRVRALMAHLTQFHRRADKPALWAMFDRCERDPDELVDDGECIGMIRPDGEDWLRKEKKSTIARYRFPRQDTKLRVGQTMIHVPSLRRVGKIESLDLREGTLELKRQLKGEESFPLDGGLMAEPTVNSAALQAAIRRVACSWAGLDPETLAPLEGEGGDTRYKALLRFLNRKKPALHDWDGGDLVREGESFVEAATLRCLALDDSVLFIQSLIQN
;
A
#
# COMPACT_ATOMS: atom_id res chain seq x y z
N MET A 1 -0.92 25.15 -17.26
CA MET A 1 -0.24 26.28 -17.92
C MET A 1 -1.18 26.91 -18.92
N TYR A 2 -1.12 28.24 -19.09
CA TYR A 2 -1.91 28.96 -20.09
C TYR A 2 -1.30 30.35 -20.36
N ILE A 3 -1.67 30.99 -21.46
CA ILE A 3 -1.24 32.34 -21.80
C ILE A 3 -2.13 33.36 -21.08
N HIS A 4 -1.54 34.22 -20.25
CA HIS A 4 -2.20 35.30 -19.53
C HIS A 4 -1.46 36.61 -19.81
N ASN A 5 -2.16 37.62 -20.34
CA ASN A 5 -1.58 38.92 -20.70
C ASN A 5 -0.29 38.82 -21.55
N GLY A 6 -0.21 37.85 -22.46
CA GLY A 6 0.94 37.62 -23.33
C GLY A 6 2.12 36.88 -22.70
N ALA A 7 2.02 36.49 -21.42
CA ALA A 7 3.00 35.66 -20.73
C ALA A 7 2.45 34.25 -20.49
N LEU A 8 3.31 33.24 -20.57
CA LEU A 8 2.96 31.88 -20.17
C LEU A 8 3.02 31.78 -18.65
N LEU A 9 1.89 31.43 -18.02
CA LEU A 9 1.83 31.18 -16.58
C LEU A 9 1.81 29.69 -16.29
N HIS A 10 2.46 29.32 -15.19
CA HIS A 10 2.62 27.94 -14.71
C HIS A 10 1.93 27.75 -13.36
N ALA A 11 1.15 26.68 -13.24
CA ALA A 11 0.59 26.24 -11.98
C ALA A 11 1.52 25.23 -11.28
N PRO A 12 1.47 25.09 -9.95
CA PRO A 12 2.18 24.02 -9.25
C PRO A 12 1.89 22.61 -9.77
N SER A 13 0.67 22.37 -10.23
CA SER A 13 0.29 21.09 -10.85
C SER A 13 1.03 20.83 -12.17
N ASP A 14 1.50 21.86 -12.88
CA ASP A 14 2.34 21.69 -14.07
C ASP A 14 3.75 21.18 -13.72
N LEU A 15 4.31 21.64 -12.59
CA LEU A 15 5.60 21.14 -12.09
C LEU A 15 5.48 19.68 -11.65
N VAL A 16 4.41 19.35 -10.92
CA VAL A 16 4.12 17.97 -10.53
C VAL A 16 3.93 17.09 -11.75
N ARG A 17 3.24 17.59 -12.79
CA ARG A 17 3.08 16.87 -14.07
C ARG A 17 4.42 16.63 -14.75
N PHE A 18 5.32 17.61 -14.78
CA PHE A 18 6.65 17.45 -15.36
C PHE A 18 7.48 16.38 -14.64
N LEU A 19 7.39 16.32 -13.32
CA LEU A 19 8.04 15.27 -12.53
C LEU A 19 7.47 13.88 -12.82
N GLY A 20 6.18 13.78 -13.12
CA GLY A 20 5.54 12.52 -13.51
C GLY A 20 5.81 12.11 -14.96
N CYS A 21 5.59 13.02 -15.91
CA CYS A 21 5.71 12.79 -17.34
C CYS A 21 6.06 14.09 -18.11
N GLY A 22 7.31 14.19 -18.57
CA GLY A 22 7.77 15.31 -19.41
C GLY A 22 7.03 15.41 -20.74
N HIS A 23 6.61 14.28 -21.33
CA HIS A 23 5.85 14.27 -22.58
C HIS A 23 4.44 14.88 -22.40
N ALA A 24 3.75 14.53 -21.31
CA ALA A 24 2.48 15.18 -20.98
C ALA A 24 2.66 16.69 -20.82
N THR A 25 3.72 17.14 -20.13
CA THR A 25 4.05 18.57 -20.00
C THR A 25 4.27 19.25 -21.36
N ALA A 26 4.95 18.59 -22.30
CA ALA A 26 5.12 19.10 -23.66
C ALA A 26 3.78 19.24 -24.40
N LEU A 27 2.87 18.27 -24.28
CA LEU A 27 1.53 18.35 -24.88
C LEU A 27 0.67 19.45 -24.25
N TYR A 28 0.79 19.68 -22.94
CA TYR A 28 0.13 20.83 -22.30
C TYR A 28 0.71 22.18 -22.77
N LEU A 29 2.03 22.25 -23.03
CA LEU A 29 2.64 23.43 -23.62
C LEU A 29 2.09 23.67 -25.02
N LEU A 30 2.07 22.62 -25.85
CA LEU A 30 1.49 22.67 -27.19
C LEU A 30 0.04 23.13 -27.15
N GLY A 31 -0.79 22.57 -26.27
CA GLY A 31 -2.18 22.99 -26.09
C GLY A 31 -2.34 24.44 -25.61
N ALA A 32 -1.34 25.02 -24.93
CA ALA A 32 -1.37 26.41 -24.51
C ALA A 32 -0.88 27.38 -25.60
N THR A 33 0.10 26.98 -26.42
CA THR A 33 0.75 27.85 -27.41
C THR A 33 0.25 27.67 -28.84
N ASN A 34 -0.24 26.47 -29.18
CA ASN A 34 -0.79 26.11 -30.48
C ASN A 34 -1.92 25.07 -30.32
N PRO A 35 -3.11 25.50 -29.84
CA PRO A 35 -4.23 24.61 -29.54
C PRO A 35 -4.67 23.73 -30.72
N ASP A 36 -4.61 24.28 -31.95
CA ASP A 36 -5.03 23.58 -33.17
C ASP A 36 -4.12 22.40 -33.54
N ALA A 37 -2.88 22.40 -33.04
CA ALA A 37 -1.92 21.32 -33.24
C ALA A 37 -1.90 20.32 -32.08
N ALA A 38 -2.60 20.59 -30.99
CA ALA A 38 -2.64 19.68 -29.86
C ALA A 38 -3.55 18.47 -30.16
N PRO A 39 -3.19 17.26 -29.70
CA PRO A 39 -4.05 16.10 -29.86
C PRO A 39 -5.38 16.28 -29.13
N GLU A 40 -6.34 15.39 -29.37
CA GLU A 40 -7.56 15.33 -28.58
C GLU A 40 -7.28 14.75 -27.19
N LYS A 41 -7.91 15.33 -26.17
CA LYS A 41 -7.86 14.78 -24.81
C LYS A 41 -8.83 13.62 -24.71
N ALA A 42 -8.39 12.59 -24.02
CA ALA A 42 -9.26 11.51 -23.57
C ALA A 42 -10.37 12.08 -22.68
N ALA A 43 -11.58 11.52 -22.77
CA ALA A 43 -12.68 11.86 -21.87
C ALA A 43 -12.25 11.64 -20.41
N ASP A 44 -12.71 12.48 -19.48
CA ASP A 44 -12.48 12.21 -18.07
C ASP A 44 -13.26 10.96 -17.67
N GLY A 45 -12.53 9.91 -17.26
CA GLY A 45 -13.17 8.69 -16.76
C GLY A 45 -14.01 8.99 -15.52
N GLU A 46 -15.12 8.28 -15.34
CA GLU A 46 -16.08 8.55 -14.26
C GLU A 46 -15.42 8.44 -12.87
N MET A 47 -14.49 7.51 -12.69
CA MET A 47 -13.66 7.38 -11.49
C MET A 47 -12.82 8.64 -11.19
N ASN A 48 -12.26 9.30 -12.21
CA ASN A 48 -11.53 10.56 -12.02
C ASN A 48 -12.46 11.67 -11.52
N GLN A 49 -13.67 11.73 -12.07
CA GLN A 49 -14.68 12.71 -11.64
C GLN A 49 -15.13 12.46 -10.21
N LEU A 50 -15.31 11.20 -9.81
CA LEU A 50 -15.63 10.85 -8.41
C LEU A 50 -14.49 11.17 -7.46
N THR A 51 -13.26 10.85 -7.83
CA THR A 51 -12.07 11.19 -7.02
C THR A 51 -11.98 12.71 -6.84
N GLN A 52 -12.28 13.48 -7.89
CA GLN A 52 -12.32 14.95 -7.81
C GLN A 52 -13.45 15.44 -6.89
N LYS A 53 -14.68 14.93 -7.04
CA LYS A 53 -15.82 15.27 -6.16
C LYS A 53 -15.54 14.93 -4.70
N ALA A 54 -14.98 13.76 -4.42
CA ALA A 54 -14.57 13.35 -3.09
C ALA A 54 -13.49 14.29 -2.52
N GLY A 55 -12.52 14.71 -3.35
CA GLY A 55 -11.51 15.70 -2.98
C GLY A 55 -12.12 17.03 -2.56
N LEU A 56 -13.10 17.54 -3.34
CA LEU A 56 -13.83 18.77 -3.00
C LEU A 56 -14.64 18.65 -1.70
N LYS A 57 -15.24 17.48 -1.44
CA LYS A 57 -15.96 17.21 -0.18
C LYS A 57 -15.01 17.21 1.03
N HIS A 58 -13.81 16.66 0.88
CA HIS A 58 -12.77 16.69 1.91
C HIS A 58 -12.29 18.12 2.19
N GLU A 59 -12.03 18.90 1.14
CA GLU A 59 -11.71 20.33 1.24
C GLU A 59 -12.80 21.09 2.00
N ASP A 60 -14.08 20.88 1.66
CA ASP A 60 -15.22 21.52 2.34
C ASP A 60 -15.35 21.10 3.81
N THR A 61 -15.00 19.85 4.15
CA THR A 61 -14.99 19.37 5.54
C THR A 61 -13.93 20.12 6.35
N TYR A 62 -12.74 20.29 5.79
CA TYR A 62 -11.67 21.06 6.43
C TYR A 62 -12.01 22.56 6.52
N ARG A 63 -12.68 23.11 5.49
CA ARG A 63 -13.23 24.48 5.50
C ARG A 63 -14.18 24.69 6.67
N LYS A 64 -15.17 23.81 6.84
CA LYS A 64 -16.12 23.86 7.98
C LYS A 64 -15.42 23.76 9.32
N PHE A 65 -14.38 22.92 9.43
CA PHE A 65 -13.55 22.83 10.63
C PHE A 65 -12.84 24.15 10.96
N LEU A 66 -12.24 24.82 9.99
CA LEU A 66 -11.62 26.13 10.19
C LEU A 66 -12.65 27.23 10.48
N GLN A 67 -13.79 27.20 9.79
CA GLN A 67 -14.89 28.14 10.03
C GLN A 67 -15.40 28.05 11.48
N ALA A 68 -15.51 26.84 12.04
CA ALA A 68 -15.90 26.61 13.42
C ALA A 68 -14.89 27.17 14.45
N LYS A 69 -13.61 27.31 14.07
CA LYS A 69 -12.58 27.97 14.90
C LYS A 69 -12.64 29.50 14.84
N GLY A 70 -13.34 30.06 13.86
CA GLY A 70 -13.54 31.50 13.68
C GLY A 70 -12.38 32.19 12.94
N GLY A 71 -12.71 33.29 12.26
CA GLY A 71 -11.75 34.15 11.55
C GLY A 71 -11.29 33.65 10.17
N LEU A 72 -11.99 32.66 9.62
CA LEU A 72 -11.83 32.22 8.23
C LEU A 72 -12.30 33.31 7.25
N VAL A 73 -11.44 33.68 6.31
CA VAL A 73 -11.76 34.54 5.16
C VAL A 73 -11.77 33.68 3.91
N GLU A 74 -12.88 33.70 3.15
CA GLU A 74 -12.97 33.00 1.87
C GLU A 74 -12.74 33.98 0.72
N ILE A 75 -11.83 33.64 -0.20
CA ILE A 75 -11.57 34.45 -1.40
C ILE A 75 -12.58 34.07 -2.48
N ASP A 76 -13.30 35.06 -3.01
CA ASP A 76 -14.25 34.88 -4.10
C ASP A 76 -13.55 34.29 -5.35
N THR A 77 -14.07 33.18 -5.87
CA THR A 77 -13.50 32.46 -7.01
C THR A 77 -13.93 33.02 -8.37
N SER A 78 -14.89 33.95 -8.40
CA SER A 78 -15.47 34.50 -9.64
C SER A 78 -14.67 35.63 -10.29
N GLY A 79 -13.80 36.31 -9.52
CA GLY A 79 -12.97 37.40 -10.01
C GLY A 79 -11.78 36.94 -10.87
N SER A 80 -11.15 37.90 -11.55
CA SER A 80 -9.89 37.70 -12.27
C SER A 80 -8.76 37.25 -11.34
N LEU A 81 -7.70 36.65 -11.91
CA LEU A 81 -6.54 36.20 -11.14
C LEU A 81 -5.92 37.35 -10.32
N GLU A 82 -5.84 38.54 -10.89
CA GLU A 82 -5.33 39.75 -10.25
C GLU A 82 -6.19 40.20 -9.07
N GLU A 83 -7.52 40.21 -9.24
CA GLU A 83 -8.47 40.56 -8.18
C GLU A 83 -8.39 39.56 -7.02
N ARG A 84 -8.35 38.26 -7.33
CA ARG A 84 -8.21 37.19 -6.33
C ARG A 84 -6.88 37.27 -5.58
N ALA A 85 -5.79 37.54 -6.29
CA ALA A 85 -4.48 37.71 -5.67
C ALA A 85 -4.44 38.98 -4.79
N ALA A 86 -5.11 40.07 -5.20
CA ALA A 86 -5.25 41.26 -4.39
C ALA A 86 -6.06 41.01 -3.11
N ALA A 87 -7.20 40.34 -3.21
CA ALA A 87 -8.02 39.95 -2.07
C ALA A 87 -7.25 39.04 -1.09
N THR A 88 -6.43 38.13 -1.62
CA THR A 88 -5.55 37.27 -0.80
C THR A 88 -4.54 38.10 -0.02
N ARG A 89 -3.87 39.07 -0.67
CA ARG A 89 -2.93 39.98 0.00
C ARG A 89 -3.60 40.81 1.09
N GLU A 90 -4.82 41.30 0.85
CA GLU A 90 -5.60 42.05 1.83
C GLU A 90 -6.00 41.18 3.03
N ALA A 91 -6.46 39.94 2.79
CA ALA A 91 -6.78 38.99 3.84
C ALA A 91 -5.54 38.66 4.70
N MET A 92 -4.38 38.47 4.09
CA MET A 92 -3.12 38.26 4.81
C MET A 92 -2.70 39.50 5.63
N ALA A 93 -2.85 40.71 5.06
CA ALA A 93 -2.49 41.97 5.73
C ALA A 93 -3.45 42.33 6.88
N SER A 94 -4.71 41.91 6.82
CA SER A 94 -5.67 42.10 7.91
C SER A 94 -5.47 41.12 9.09
N GLY A 95 -4.64 40.09 8.90
CA GLY A 95 -4.34 39.12 9.95
C GLY A 95 -5.44 38.09 10.19
N ALA A 96 -6.22 37.76 9.15
CA ALA A 96 -7.18 36.66 9.18
C ALA A 96 -6.55 35.37 9.76
N THR A 97 -7.26 34.65 10.63
CA THR A 97 -6.70 33.45 11.29
C THR A 97 -6.46 32.33 10.29
N SER A 98 -7.32 32.24 9.27
CA SER A 98 -7.16 31.35 8.12
C SER A 98 -7.79 31.96 6.87
N ILE A 99 -7.27 31.58 5.71
CA ILE A 99 -7.76 32.04 4.40
C ILE A 99 -8.03 30.81 3.54
N PHE A 100 -9.21 30.76 2.90
CA PHE A 100 -9.61 29.68 1.98
C PHE A 100 -9.58 30.17 0.53
N GLN A 101 -9.13 29.30 -0.39
CA GLN A 101 -8.99 29.57 -1.83
C GLN A 101 -8.04 30.74 -2.15
N ALA A 102 -6.95 30.83 -1.39
CA ALA A 102 -5.94 31.87 -1.55
C ALA A 102 -5.27 31.81 -2.92
N ALA A 103 -5.32 32.91 -3.66
CA ALA A 103 -4.75 33.02 -4.99
C ALA A 103 -3.40 33.74 -4.97
N PHE A 104 -2.45 33.21 -5.72
CA PHE A 104 -1.14 33.81 -5.92
C PHE A 104 -0.87 34.05 -7.40
N LEU A 105 -0.24 35.19 -7.67
CA LEU A 105 0.31 35.58 -8.97
C LEU A 105 1.69 36.17 -8.73
N ASP A 106 2.72 35.40 -9.04
CA ASP A 106 4.13 35.75 -8.92
C ASP A 106 4.85 35.22 -10.17
N ALA A 107 4.73 35.98 -11.27
CA ALA A 107 5.11 35.52 -12.60
C ALA A 107 6.56 34.98 -12.63
N PRO A 108 6.81 33.82 -13.26
CA PRO A 108 5.91 33.13 -14.20
C PRO A 108 4.94 32.13 -13.53
N TRP A 109 4.83 32.15 -12.20
CA TRP A 109 3.97 31.23 -11.45
C TRP A 109 2.63 31.85 -11.06
N HIS A 110 1.62 30.99 -10.98
CA HIS A 110 0.33 31.31 -10.37
C HIS A 110 -0.23 30.10 -9.65
N GLY A 111 -1.24 30.27 -8.82
CA GLY A 111 -2.01 29.13 -8.33
C GLY A 111 -2.97 29.47 -7.20
N TYR A 112 -3.69 28.44 -6.76
CA TYR A 112 -4.72 28.54 -5.74
C TYR A 112 -4.38 27.54 -4.63
N ALA A 113 -3.94 28.05 -3.48
CA ALA A 113 -3.74 27.22 -2.30
C ALA A 113 -5.09 27.01 -1.61
N ASP A 114 -5.39 25.76 -1.24
CA ASP A 114 -6.65 25.43 -0.56
C ASP A 114 -6.81 26.31 0.68
N PHE A 115 -5.81 26.32 1.58
CA PHE A 115 -5.84 27.15 2.77
C PHE A 115 -4.49 27.78 3.12
N LEU A 116 -4.55 28.93 3.78
CA LEU A 116 -3.42 29.53 4.51
C LEU A 116 -3.80 29.60 5.99
N ILE A 117 -2.86 29.25 6.87
CA ILE A 117 -3.03 29.38 8.32
C ILE A 117 -2.07 30.43 8.87
N ARG A 118 -2.57 31.31 9.74
CA ARG A 118 -1.76 32.33 10.40
C ARG A 118 -0.88 31.69 11.48
N VAL A 119 0.36 32.15 11.55
CA VAL A 119 1.31 31.86 12.64
C VAL A 119 1.83 33.16 13.23
N GLU A 120 2.06 33.20 14.54
CA GLU A 120 2.57 34.38 15.26
C GLU A 120 4.09 34.52 15.11
N GLU A 121 4.57 34.45 13.87
CA GLU A 121 5.96 34.75 13.51
C GLU A 121 6.01 36.06 12.69
N PRO A 122 6.77 37.08 13.10
CA PRO A 122 6.81 38.37 12.41
C PRO A 122 7.22 38.30 10.94
N SER A 123 6.65 39.19 10.13
CA SER A 123 6.89 39.30 8.68
C SER A 123 6.63 40.72 8.17
N ALA A 124 6.68 40.92 6.85
CA ALA A 124 6.29 42.20 6.24
C ALA A 124 4.81 42.56 6.45
N LEU A 125 3.98 41.61 6.90
CA LEU A 125 2.57 41.82 7.24
C LEU A 125 2.35 42.33 8.68
N GLY A 126 3.37 42.32 9.52
CA GLY A 126 3.29 42.72 10.94
C GLY A 126 3.76 41.62 11.89
N GLY A 127 3.02 41.42 12.99
CA GLY A 127 3.36 40.46 14.06
C GLY A 127 3.16 38.98 13.71
N TRP A 128 2.70 38.69 12.49
CA TRP A 128 2.34 37.35 12.04
C TRP A 128 2.82 37.07 10.61
N SER A 129 2.73 35.81 10.21
CA SER A 129 2.93 35.29 8.84
C SER A 129 1.96 34.15 8.58
N TYR A 130 2.03 33.54 7.40
CA TYR A 130 1.18 32.43 6.99
C TYR A 130 1.99 31.23 6.53
N GLU A 131 1.41 30.05 6.73
CA GLU A 131 1.89 28.77 6.21
C GLU A 131 0.78 28.11 5.36
N PRO A 132 1.09 27.48 4.21
CA PRO A 132 0.09 26.89 3.32
C PRO A 132 -0.34 25.49 3.79
N VAL A 133 -1.62 25.18 3.60
CA VAL A 133 -2.23 23.87 3.85
C VAL A 133 -2.93 23.38 2.58
N ASP A 134 -2.68 22.14 2.21
CA ASP A 134 -3.28 21.46 1.06
C ASP A 134 -4.06 20.23 1.56
N THR A 135 -5.29 20.08 1.13
CA THR A 135 -6.17 18.98 1.55
C THR A 135 -6.07 17.82 0.57
N LYS A 136 -5.99 16.60 1.09
CA LYS A 136 -5.82 15.38 0.29
C LYS A 136 -6.58 14.20 0.87
N LEU A 137 -7.32 13.48 0.02
CA LEU A 137 -8.01 12.24 0.38
C LEU A 137 -7.06 11.15 0.90
N ALA A 138 -5.83 11.11 0.37
CA ALA A 138 -4.85 10.11 0.79
C ALA A 138 -4.57 10.20 2.29
N ARG A 139 -4.46 9.04 2.96
CA ARG A 139 -4.10 8.92 4.39
C ARG A 139 -2.65 9.26 4.71
N SER A 140 -1.82 9.43 3.68
CA SER A 140 -0.42 9.84 3.85
C SER A 140 -0.04 10.87 2.80
N PRO A 141 0.81 11.85 3.16
CA PRO A 141 1.34 12.80 2.20
C PRO A 141 2.21 12.12 1.14
N LYS A 142 2.01 12.50 -0.13
CA LYS A 142 2.89 12.11 -1.23
C LYS A 142 3.91 13.22 -1.50
N ALA A 143 5.06 12.86 -2.07
CA ALA A 143 6.11 13.81 -2.44
C ALA A 143 5.58 14.91 -3.40
N SER A 144 4.65 14.57 -4.28
CA SER A 144 3.99 15.52 -5.18
C SER A 144 3.26 16.65 -4.43
N HIS A 145 2.57 16.34 -3.32
CA HIS A 145 1.87 17.33 -2.51
C HIS A 145 2.86 18.31 -1.85
N ILE A 146 4.00 17.79 -1.38
CA ILE A 146 5.05 18.58 -0.76
C ILE A 146 5.68 19.55 -1.78
N VAL A 147 5.92 19.09 -3.01
CA VAL A 147 6.43 19.94 -4.10
C VAL A 147 5.44 21.07 -4.44
N GLN A 148 4.15 20.75 -4.57
CA GLN A 148 3.09 21.72 -4.84
C GLN A 148 2.99 22.79 -3.73
N LEU A 149 2.95 22.36 -2.47
CA LEU A 149 2.96 23.26 -1.32
C LEU A 149 4.23 24.12 -1.23
N GLY A 150 5.38 23.56 -1.58
CA GLY A 150 6.64 24.30 -1.64
C GLY A 150 6.58 25.48 -2.62
N LEU A 151 5.94 25.30 -3.77
CA LEU A 151 5.72 26.39 -4.73
C LEU A 151 4.77 27.47 -4.19
N TYR A 152 3.70 27.09 -3.49
CA TYR A 152 2.86 28.07 -2.80
C TYR A 152 3.67 28.85 -1.78
N ALA A 153 4.47 28.17 -0.96
CA ALA A 153 5.35 28.81 0.02
C ALA A 153 6.35 29.79 -0.61
N ARG A 154 6.85 29.47 -1.82
CA ARG A 154 7.69 30.35 -2.63
C ARG A 154 6.97 31.62 -3.08
N MET A 155 5.75 31.50 -3.63
CA MET A 155 4.95 32.66 -4.05
C MET A 155 4.50 33.51 -2.84
N MET A 156 4.27 32.89 -1.69
CA MET A 156 3.95 33.58 -0.43
C MET A 156 5.08 34.49 0.05
N GLU A 157 6.35 34.13 -0.20
CA GLU A 157 7.49 34.98 0.19
C GLU A 157 7.40 36.37 -0.43
N ALA A 158 6.94 36.48 -1.69
CA ALA A 158 6.76 37.76 -2.36
C ALA A 158 5.72 38.66 -1.68
N VAL A 159 4.76 38.07 -0.93
CA VAL A 159 3.69 38.79 -0.23
C VAL A 159 4.11 39.15 1.19
N GLN A 160 4.62 38.19 1.97
CA GLN A 160 4.92 38.38 3.39
C GLN A 160 6.39 38.71 3.68
N GLY A 161 7.25 38.78 2.65
CA GLY A 161 8.66 39.15 2.76
C GLY A 161 9.57 38.08 3.36
N ARG A 162 9.04 36.87 3.60
CA ARG A 162 9.81 35.71 4.11
C ARG A 162 9.17 34.40 3.69
N LEU A 163 10.00 33.38 3.53
CA LEU A 163 9.53 32.00 3.35
C LEU A 163 8.79 31.49 4.59
N PRO A 164 7.65 30.78 4.40
CA PRO A 164 7.07 29.94 5.45
C PRO A 164 8.09 28.95 6.02
N ARG A 165 8.01 28.69 7.33
CA ARG A 165 8.91 27.71 7.97
C ARG A 165 8.46 26.29 7.65
N ARG A 166 7.15 26.07 7.57
CA ARG A 166 6.51 24.80 7.31
C ARG A 166 5.47 24.89 6.20
N VAL A 167 5.13 23.71 5.70
CA VAL A 167 3.96 23.47 4.85
C VAL A 167 3.17 22.29 5.43
N HIS A 168 1.87 22.24 5.18
CA HIS A 168 0.99 21.27 5.83
C HIS A 168 0.13 20.51 4.82
N VAL A 169 0.01 19.20 5.01
CA VAL A 169 -0.93 18.36 4.27
C VAL A 169 -1.98 17.86 5.24
N ALA A 170 -3.24 18.21 5.00
CA ALA A 170 -4.39 17.71 5.76
C ALA A 170 -4.97 16.47 5.05
N THR A 171 -4.76 15.30 5.65
CA THR A 171 -5.06 13.99 5.06
C THR A 171 -6.48 13.53 5.35
N GLY A 172 -6.95 12.53 4.59
CA GLY A 172 -8.32 11.99 4.67
C GLY A 172 -8.68 11.37 6.03
N ASP A 173 -7.70 11.04 6.87
CA ASP A 173 -7.89 10.53 8.24
C ASP A 173 -7.99 11.65 9.30
N GLY A 174 -8.17 12.90 8.86
CA GLY A 174 -8.28 14.07 9.72
C GLY A 174 -6.96 14.54 10.35
N GLN A 175 -5.82 13.91 10.03
CA GLN A 175 -4.52 14.35 10.52
C GLN A 175 -3.97 15.51 9.68
N THR A 176 -3.11 16.33 10.30
CA THR A 176 -2.34 17.37 9.61
C THR A 176 -0.86 17.07 9.74
N HIS A 177 -0.23 16.70 8.63
CA HIS A 177 1.20 16.43 8.57
C HIS A 177 1.96 17.70 8.21
N SER A 178 2.96 18.06 9.03
CA SER A 178 3.72 19.30 8.86
C SER A 178 5.16 19.00 8.45
N PHE A 179 5.64 19.65 7.40
CA PHE A 179 6.99 19.46 6.86
C PHE A 179 7.77 20.76 6.91
N ARG A 180 9.06 20.70 7.24
CA ARG A 180 9.92 21.89 7.28
C ARG A 180 10.38 22.21 5.87
N LEU A 181 10.08 23.41 5.39
CA LEU A 181 10.44 23.82 4.03
C LEU A 181 11.96 23.73 3.78
N ALA A 182 12.77 24.04 4.79
CA ALA A 182 14.23 23.99 4.73
C ALA A 182 14.79 22.60 4.36
N GLU A 183 14.08 21.51 4.67
CA GLU A 183 14.54 20.14 4.40
C GLU A 183 14.52 19.80 2.90
N PHE A 184 13.68 20.47 2.10
CA PHE A 184 13.50 20.17 0.68
C PHE A 184 13.59 21.40 -0.24
N ALA A 185 13.78 22.61 0.29
CA ALA A 185 13.86 23.83 -0.50
C ALA A 185 14.94 23.80 -1.60
N HIS A 186 16.06 23.12 -1.37
CA HIS A 186 17.12 23.01 -2.39
C HIS A 186 16.69 22.10 -3.55
N VAL A 187 16.01 20.99 -3.25
CA VAL A 187 15.48 20.07 -4.27
C VAL A 187 14.37 20.74 -5.07
N LEU A 188 13.50 21.50 -4.39
CA LEU A 188 12.44 22.29 -5.02
C LEU A 188 13.02 23.29 -6.04
N ARG A 189 13.97 24.15 -5.63
CA ARG A 189 14.62 25.12 -6.53
C ARG A 189 15.30 24.47 -7.73
N ALA A 190 15.98 23.35 -7.52
CA ALA A 190 16.61 22.61 -8.62
C ALA A 190 15.57 22.05 -9.60
N THR A 191 14.41 21.65 -9.09
CA THR A 191 13.29 21.09 -9.87
C THR A 191 12.57 22.18 -10.66
N GLU A 192 12.27 23.31 -10.03
CA GLU A 192 11.72 24.52 -10.69
C GLU A 192 12.60 24.94 -11.86
N ARG A 193 13.91 25.05 -11.63
CA ARG A 193 14.85 25.43 -12.68
C ARG A 193 14.82 24.45 -13.85
N ARG A 194 14.89 23.15 -13.59
CA ARG A 194 14.82 22.12 -14.65
C ARG A 194 13.52 22.19 -15.46
N TYR A 195 12.41 22.48 -14.79
CA TYR A 195 11.12 22.66 -15.46
C TYR A 195 11.11 23.91 -16.34
N LEU A 196 11.53 25.06 -15.80
CA LEU A 196 11.56 26.31 -16.56
C LEU A 196 12.55 26.25 -17.73
N ASP A 197 13.71 25.62 -17.54
CA ASP A 197 14.67 25.35 -18.62
C ASP A 197 14.02 24.47 -19.71
N PHE A 198 13.33 23.39 -19.32
CA PHE A 198 12.59 22.51 -20.26
C PHE A 198 11.52 23.27 -21.07
N ILE A 199 10.76 24.15 -20.42
CA ILE A 199 9.77 24.98 -21.13
C ILE A 199 10.45 26.02 -22.03
N GLY A 200 11.50 26.69 -21.53
CA GLY A 200 12.24 27.72 -22.26
C GLY A 200 12.94 27.20 -23.51
N GLU A 201 13.34 25.93 -23.51
CA GLU A 201 13.86 25.21 -24.68
C GLU A 201 12.76 24.75 -25.66
N GLY A 202 11.50 25.10 -25.40
CA GLY A 202 10.35 24.76 -26.24
C GLY A 202 9.84 23.33 -26.04
N ALA A 203 10.09 22.72 -24.87
CA ALA A 203 9.79 21.33 -24.56
C ALA A 203 10.28 20.39 -25.68
N PRO A 204 11.61 20.17 -25.78
CA PRO A 204 12.23 19.47 -26.91
C PRO A 204 11.50 18.16 -27.23
N VAL A 205 11.45 17.81 -28.52
CA VAL A 205 10.67 16.68 -29.07
C VAL A 205 10.69 15.49 -28.10
N SER A 206 9.54 15.27 -27.48
CA SER A 206 9.34 14.20 -26.51
C SER A 206 8.55 13.08 -27.17
N ARG A 207 8.80 11.84 -26.74
CA ARG A 207 8.05 10.65 -27.19
C ARG A 207 7.24 10.10 -26.01
N PRO A 208 6.04 9.56 -26.26
CA PRO A 208 5.25 8.96 -25.20
C PRO A 208 5.94 7.68 -24.70
N GLU A 209 6.17 7.60 -23.40
CA GLU A 209 6.67 6.42 -22.73
C GLU A 209 5.71 6.10 -21.58
N PRO A 210 5.23 4.85 -21.44
CA PRO A 210 4.35 4.49 -20.34
C PRO A 210 4.99 4.80 -18.99
N CYS A 211 4.18 5.33 -18.08
CA CYS A 211 4.59 5.68 -16.72
C CYS A 211 3.37 5.68 -15.79
N ASP A 212 3.64 5.76 -14.49
CA ASP A 212 2.60 5.71 -13.45
C ASP A 212 1.58 6.86 -13.53
N ALA A 213 1.92 7.94 -14.24
CA ALA A 213 1.01 9.07 -14.46
C ALA A 213 -0.04 8.80 -15.56
N CYS A 214 0.12 7.75 -16.38
CA CYS A 214 -0.74 7.49 -17.54
C CYS A 214 -2.21 7.21 -17.16
N THR A 215 -2.46 6.56 -16.02
CA THR A 215 -3.81 6.15 -15.58
C THR A 215 -4.80 7.31 -15.52
N ILE A 216 -4.37 8.47 -15.03
CA ILE A 216 -5.18 9.69 -14.91
C ILE A 216 -4.82 10.75 -15.96
N CYS A 217 -3.99 10.39 -16.94
CA CYS A 217 -3.51 11.34 -17.93
C CYS A 217 -4.61 11.68 -18.94
N ALA A 218 -4.76 12.98 -19.26
CA ALA A 218 -5.66 13.47 -20.30
C ALA A 218 -5.22 13.04 -21.71
N TRP A 219 -3.97 12.60 -21.89
CA TRP A 219 -3.38 12.25 -23.20
C TRP A 219 -3.22 10.73 -23.40
N ARG A 220 -3.81 9.91 -22.52
CA ARG A 220 -3.57 8.46 -22.48
C ARG A 220 -3.97 7.75 -23.78
N ASP A 221 -5.12 8.09 -24.36
CA ASP A 221 -5.61 7.45 -25.60
C ASP A 221 -4.74 7.84 -26.80
N HIS A 222 -4.33 9.12 -26.86
CA HIS A 222 -3.36 9.59 -27.85
C HIS A 222 -2.02 8.82 -27.73
N CYS A 223 -1.44 8.77 -26.53
CA CYS A 223 -0.18 8.03 -26.29
C CYS A 223 -0.33 6.54 -26.65
N ALA A 224 -1.44 5.91 -26.28
CA ALA A 224 -1.73 4.50 -26.60
C ALA A 224 -1.80 4.26 -28.11
N SER A 225 -2.48 5.14 -28.86
CA SER A 225 -2.50 5.06 -30.32
C SER A 225 -1.12 5.25 -30.96
N GLU A 226 -0.28 6.14 -30.41
CA GLU A 226 1.11 6.27 -30.87
C GLU A 226 1.93 5.01 -30.59
N TRP A 227 1.74 4.37 -29.43
CA TRP A 227 2.41 3.11 -29.11
C TRP A 227 2.02 2.00 -30.09
N GLU A 228 0.74 1.87 -30.41
CA GLU A 228 0.25 0.91 -31.41
C GLU A 228 0.82 1.19 -32.80
N ALA A 229 0.73 2.44 -33.25
CA ALA A 229 1.18 2.85 -34.58
C ALA A 229 2.70 2.70 -34.77
N SER A 230 3.49 2.90 -33.70
CA SER A 230 4.95 2.81 -33.73
C SER A 230 5.49 1.41 -33.42
N ASP A 231 4.62 0.41 -33.24
CA ASP A 231 5.02 -0.93 -32.82
C ASP A 231 5.87 -0.91 -31.53
N HIS A 232 5.48 -0.04 -30.59
CA HIS A 232 6.31 0.31 -29.45
C HIS A 232 6.61 -0.89 -28.55
N LEU A 233 7.83 -0.94 -28.01
CA LEU A 233 8.27 -2.04 -27.13
C LEU A 233 7.38 -2.24 -25.89
N SER A 234 6.71 -1.19 -25.41
CA SER A 234 5.80 -1.31 -24.25
C SER A 234 4.58 -2.20 -24.49
N LEU A 235 4.26 -2.53 -25.74
CA LEU A 235 3.20 -3.48 -26.06
C LEU A 235 3.60 -4.91 -25.69
N VAL A 236 4.89 -5.17 -25.47
CA VAL A 236 5.39 -6.48 -25.03
C VAL A 236 5.02 -6.70 -23.56
N ALA A 237 4.11 -7.64 -23.30
CA ALA A 237 3.63 -7.90 -21.95
C ALA A 237 4.80 -8.28 -21.01
N GLY A 238 4.85 -7.66 -19.82
CA GLY A 238 5.92 -7.90 -18.85
C GLY A 238 7.29 -7.32 -19.22
N LEU A 239 7.41 -6.51 -20.28
CA LEU A 239 8.63 -5.76 -20.57
C LEU A 239 8.73 -4.52 -19.68
N ALA A 240 9.72 -4.51 -18.77
CA ALA A 240 9.97 -3.36 -17.91
C ALA A 240 10.74 -2.25 -18.64
N ARG A 241 10.54 -0.99 -18.25
CA ARG A 241 11.23 0.18 -18.84
C ARG A 241 12.77 0.06 -18.87
N PRO A 242 13.46 -0.42 -17.82
CA PRO A 242 14.91 -0.60 -17.87
C PRO A 242 15.35 -1.68 -18.88
N GLN A 243 14.49 -2.64 -19.20
CA GLN A 243 14.75 -3.66 -20.23
C GLN A 243 14.55 -3.05 -21.63
N ALA A 244 13.47 -2.30 -21.83
CA ALA A 244 13.23 -1.55 -23.06
C ALA A 244 14.40 -0.60 -23.39
N ASP A 245 14.91 0.16 -22.41
CA ASP A 245 16.07 1.04 -22.60
C ASP A 245 17.34 0.29 -23.05
N LYS A 246 17.54 -0.95 -22.58
CA LYS A 246 18.68 -1.79 -23.00
C LYS A 246 18.49 -2.32 -24.42
N LEU A 247 17.27 -2.69 -24.80
CA LEU A 247 16.91 -3.11 -26.15
C LEU A 247 17.12 -1.98 -27.16
N ARG A 248 16.60 -0.79 -26.88
CA ARG A 248 16.77 0.40 -27.73
C ARG A 248 18.25 0.75 -27.94
N LYS A 249 19.05 0.72 -26.88
CA LYS A 249 20.52 0.93 -26.97
C LYS A 249 21.24 -0.12 -27.82
N ALA A 250 20.64 -1.28 -28.01
CA ALA A 250 21.16 -2.34 -28.88
C ALA A 250 20.54 -2.33 -30.29
N GLY A 251 19.73 -1.31 -30.63
CA GLY A 251 19.08 -1.16 -31.93
C GLY A 251 17.79 -1.97 -32.11
N ILE A 252 17.19 -2.46 -31.02
CA ILE A 252 15.88 -3.12 -31.03
C ILE A 252 14.87 -2.13 -30.45
N ASP A 253 14.13 -1.44 -31.33
CA ASP A 253 13.24 -0.34 -30.93
C ASP A 253 11.75 -0.69 -30.98
N THR A 254 11.38 -1.86 -31.54
CA THR A 254 9.97 -2.25 -31.75
C THR A 254 9.68 -3.68 -31.28
N LEU A 255 8.41 -4.00 -31.04
CA LEU A 255 7.96 -5.35 -30.70
C LEU A 255 8.31 -6.34 -31.81
N GLY A 256 8.04 -6.00 -33.08
CA GLY A 256 8.40 -6.83 -34.23
C GLY A 256 9.91 -7.05 -34.36
N ALA A 257 10.73 -6.01 -34.10
CA ALA A 257 12.19 -6.15 -34.09
C ALA A 257 12.67 -7.10 -32.97
N LEU A 258 12.04 -7.05 -31.81
CA LEU A 258 12.34 -7.97 -30.70
C LEU A 258 11.92 -9.40 -31.04
N ALA A 259 10.73 -9.59 -31.61
CA ALA A 259 10.22 -10.90 -32.01
C ALA A 259 11.10 -11.55 -33.09
N GLY A 260 11.57 -10.76 -34.07
CA GLY A 260 12.44 -11.18 -35.16
C GLY A 260 13.94 -11.28 -34.83
N ALA A 261 14.37 -10.85 -33.63
CA ALA A 261 15.78 -10.93 -33.26
C ALA A 261 16.27 -12.38 -33.18
N GLY A 262 17.40 -12.65 -33.83
CA GLY A 262 17.91 -14.01 -34.04
C GLY A 262 18.38 -14.72 -32.76
N GLU A 263 18.39 -16.06 -32.82
CA GLU A 263 18.97 -16.90 -31.77
C GLU A 263 20.47 -16.59 -31.63
N GLY A 264 20.90 -16.15 -30.44
CA GLY A 264 22.27 -15.71 -30.16
C GLY A 264 22.46 -14.20 -30.04
N THR A 265 21.41 -13.41 -30.25
CA THR A 265 21.41 -11.97 -29.92
C THR A 265 21.81 -11.76 -28.46
N ARG A 266 22.74 -10.83 -28.19
CA ARG A 266 23.18 -10.49 -26.83
C ARG A 266 22.92 -9.01 -26.56
N ILE A 267 22.24 -8.74 -25.45
CA ILE A 267 21.98 -7.39 -24.98
C ILE A 267 22.86 -7.11 -23.75
N PRO A 268 23.73 -6.09 -23.77
CA PRO A 268 24.58 -5.76 -22.64
C PRO A 268 23.77 -5.56 -21.35
N ARG A 269 24.23 -6.18 -20.24
CA ARG A 269 23.58 -6.12 -18.92
C ARG A 269 22.13 -6.64 -18.89
N MET A 270 21.80 -7.58 -19.77
CA MET A 270 20.56 -8.35 -19.73
C MET A 270 20.91 -9.84 -19.76
N ALA A 271 20.29 -10.63 -18.88
CA ALA A 271 20.51 -12.07 -18.88
C ALA A 271 19.91 -12.71 -20.13
N SER A 272 20.58 -13.71 -20.70
CA SER A 272 20.11 -14.41 -21.89
C SER A 272 18.74 -15.06 -21.68
N ALA A 273 18.46 -15.57 -20.47
CA ALA A 273 17.16 -16.11 -20.12
C ALA A 273 16.05 -15.04 -20.19
N THR A 274 16.28 -13.85 -19.62
CA THR A 274 15.34 -12.71 -19.69
C THR A 274 15.07 -12.30 -21.13
N LEU A 275 16.12 -12.15 -21.95
CA LEU A 275 15.97 -11.83 -23.37
C LEU A 275 15.14 -12.89 -24.10
N GLY A 276 15.45 -14.18 -23.88
CA GLY A 276 14.70 -15.28 -24.49
C GLY A 276 13.22 -15.28 -24.10
N ARG A 277 12.89 -14.98 -22.84
CA ARG A 277 11.49 -14.82 -22.39
C ARG A 277 10.78 -13.68 -23.13
N LEU A 278 11.43 -12.52 -23.24
CA LEU A 278 10.87 -11.34 -23.90
C LEU A 278 10.70 -11.54 -25.41
N GLN A 279 11.65 -12.20 -26.08
CA GLN A 279 11.54 -12.57 -27.49
C GLN A 279 10.37 -13.53 -27.73
N ALA A 280 10.21 -14.54 -26.86
CA ALA A 280 9.09 -15.48 -26.97
C ALA A 280 7.73 -14.80 -26.73
N GLN A 281 7.66 -13.84 -25.80
CA GLN A 281 6.47 -13.00 -25.59
C GLN A 281 6.14 -12.16 -26.82
N ALA A 282 7.12 -11.42 -27.34
CA ALA A 282 6.94 -10.59 -28.53
C ALA A 282 6.48 -11.42 -29.75
N ARG A 283 7.00 -12.63 -29.95
CA ARG A 283 6.57 -13.53 -31.04
C ARG A 283 5.10 -13.95 -30.91
N LEU A 284 4.64 -14.26 -29.70
CA LEU A 284 3.24 -14.64 -29.46
C LEU A 284 2.30 -13.45 -29.73
N GLN A 285 2.64 -12.28 -29.23
CA GLN A 285 1.84 -11.06 -29.44
C GLN A 285 1.89 -10.59 -30.90
N GLN A 286 3.03 -10.72 -31.59
CA GLN A 286 3.13 -10.40 -33.01
C GLN A 286 2.18 -11.28 -33.84
N ALA A 287 2.21 -12.60 -33.64
CA ALA A 287 1.31 -13.52 -34.35
C ALA A 287 -0.17 -13.18 -34.12
N ARG A 288 -0.52 -12.75 -32.90
CA ARG A 288 -1.88 -12.29 -32.55
C ARG A 288 -2.26 -11.00 -33.27
N ARG A 289 -1.35 -10.03 -33.33
CA ARG A 289 -1.54 -8.75 -34.06
C ARG A 289 -1.63 -8.95 -35.57
N GLU A 290 -1.01 -9.99 -36.11
CA GLU A 290 -1.10 -10.40 -37.51
C GLU A 290 -2.40 -11.17 -37.86
N GLY A 291 -3.34 -11.27 -36.90
CA GLY A 291 -4.65 -11.89 -37.09
C GLY A 291 -4.74 -13.36 -36.68
N GLY A 292 -3.73 -13.86 -35.96
CA GLY A 292 -3.76 -15.20 -35.38
C GLY A 292 -4.78 -15.35 -34.26
N ASP A 293 -5.22 -16.60 -34.04
CA ASP A 293 -6.06 -16.96 -32.89
C ASP A 293 -5.34 -16.65 -31.56
N PRO A 294 -6.10 -16.39 -30.47
CA PRO A 294 -5.54 -16.28 -29.12
C PRO A 294 -4.73 -17.54 -28.78
N ARG A 295 -3.55 -17.37 -28.17
CA ARG A 295 -2.69 -18.49 -27.76
C ARG A 295 -2.18 -18.32 -26.34
N ALA A 296 -2.25 -19.40 -25.59
CA ALA A 296 -1.55 -19.58 -24.33
C ALA A 296 -0.57 -20.75 -24.47
N VAL A 297 0.66 -20.58 -23.96
CA VAL A 297 1.72 -21.59 -24.00
C VAL A 297 2.15 -21.89 -22.57
N PRO A 298 2.09 -23.16 -22.12
CA PRO A 298 2.64 -23.59 -20.83
C PRO A 298 4.12 -23.22 -20.67
N LEU A 299 4.48 -22.70 -19.50
CA LEU A 299 5.85 -22.46 -19.09
C LEU A 299 6.48 -23.74 -18.50
N PRO A 300 7.83 -23.82 -18.44
CA PRO A 300 8.51 -24.92 -17.75
C PRO A 300 8.04 -25.04 -16.30
N ILE A 301 7.91 -26.28 -15.81
CA ILE A 301 7.48 -26.53 -14.44
C ILE A 301 8.57 -26.14 -13.44
N GLU A 302 8.15 -25.39 -12.43
CA GLU A 302 8.94 -25.03 -11.26
C GLU A 302 8.24 -25.58 -10.00
N GLU A 303 9.03 -26.07 -9.04
CA GLU A 303 8.49 -26.63 -7.80
C GLU A 303 7.72 -25.57 -7.01
N GLY A 304 6.48 -25.88 -6.63
CA GLY A 304 5.63 -24.99 -5.82
C GLY A 304 5.11 -23.75 -6.55
N ARG A 305 5.25 -23.65 -7.87
CA ARG A 305 4.86 -22.48 -8.69
C ARG A 305 3.97 -22.86 -9.87
N GLY A 306 3.20 -21.91 -10.38
CA GLY A 306 2.32 -22.09 -11.54
C GLY A 306 1.44 -23.33 -11.39
N PHE A 307 1.48 -24.23 -12.37
CA PHE A 307 0.71 -25.48 -12.35
C PHE A 307 0.99 -26.38 -11.13
N ALA A 308 2.17 -26.31 -10.52
CA ALA A 308 2.52 -27.08 -9.32
C ALA A 308 1.91 -26.47 -8.03
N ALA A 309 1.46 -25.22 -8.07
CA ALA A 309 0.74 -24.58 -6.97
C ALA A 309 -0.76 -24.90 -6.97
N MET A 310 -1.28 -25.51 -8.04
CA MET A 310 -2.70 -25.89 -8.11
C MET A 310 -2.99 -27.15 -7.28
N PRO A 311 -4.03 -27.13 -6.43
CA PRO A 311 -4.56 -28.34 -5.83
C PRO A 311 -5.44 -29.11 -6.83
N ALA A 312 -5.77 -30.36 -6.49
CA ALA A 312 -6.73 -31.13 -7.27
C ALA A 312 -8.12 -30.45 -7.21
N PRO A 313 -8.82 -30.28 -8.34
CA PRO A 313 -10.19 -29.77 -8.37
C PRO A 313 -11.13 -30.63 -7.52
N ASP A 314 -12.01 -29.98 -6.77
CA ASP A 314 -13.09 -30.61 -6.01
C ASP A 314 -14.44 -30.00 -6.42
N PRO A 315 -15.53 -30.80 -6.57
CA PRO A 315 -16.86 -30.28 -6.87
C PRO A 315 -17.40 -29.28 -5.85
N ALA A 316 -16.89 -29.31 -4.61
CA ALA A 316 -17.24 -28.38 -3.55
C ALA A 316 -16.27 -27.19 -3.44
N ASP A 317 -15.45 -26.92 -4.45
CA ASP A 317 -14.62 -25.71 -4.50
C ASP A 317 -15.48 -24.43 -4.48
N LEU A 318 -14.91 -23.36 -3.91
CA LEU A 318 -15.54 -22.05 -3.77
C LEU A 318 -14.78 -21.03 -4.62
N PHE A 319 -15.48 -20.11 -5.28
CA PHE A 319 -14.90 -19.04 -6.09
C PHE A 319 -15.34 -17.70 -5.52
N PHE A 320 -14.40 -16.97 -4.95
CA PHE A 320 -14.65 -15.83 -4.06
C PHE A 320 -14.14 -14.53 -4.70
N ASP A 321 -14.95 -13.49 -4.62
CA ASP A 321 -14.65 -12.16 -5.12
C ASP A 321 -15.23 -11.07 -4.21
N LEU A 322 -14.60 -9.89 -4.19
CA LEU A 322 -15.00 -8.74 -3.38
C LEU A 322 -15.10 -7.48 -4.25
N GLU A 323 -16.16 -6.69 -4.02
CA GLU A 323 -16.20 -5.30 -4.47
C GLU A 323 -15.96 -4.37 -3.28
N GLY A 324 -15.05 -3.41 -3.48
CA GLY A 324 -14.67 -2.48 -2.42
C GLY A 324 -14.50 -1.05 -2.90
N ASP A 325 -14.73 -0.12 -1.98
CA ASP A 325 -14.56 1.32 -2.19
C ASP A 325 -13.34 1.85 -1.42
N PRO A 326 -12.22 2.10 -2.10
CA PRO A 326 -11.02 2.64 -1.48
C PRO A 326 -11.13 4.14 -1.15
N LEU A 327 -12.18 4.83 -1.61
CA LEU A 327 -12.42 6.25 -1.33
C LEU A 327 -13.13 6.47 0.01
N GLU A 328 -13.77 5.44 0.57
CA GLU A 328 -14.30 5.48 1.93
C GLU A 328 -13.19 5.53 2.98
N GLU A 329 -13.45 6.20 4.10
CA GLU A 329 -12.47 6.32 5.18
C GLU A 329 -12.16 4.92 5.76
N GLY A 330 -10.92 4.46 5.59
CA GLY A 330 -10.49 3.12 6.01
C GLY A 330 -10.62 2.04 4.92
N GLY A 331 -11.27 2.35 3.79
CA GLY A 331 -11.70 1.39 2.76
C GLY A 331 -12.94 0.61 3.22
N LEU A 332 -13.85 0.30 2.30
CA LEU A 332 -15.07 -0.44 2.59
C LEU A 332 -15.29 -1.55 1.55
N ASP A 333 -15.22 -2.82 1.93
CA ASP A 333 -15.62 -3.97 1.12
C ASP A 333 -17.14 -4.15 1.19
N TYR A 334 -17.87 -3.61 0.21
CA TYR A 334 -19.32 -3.46 0.27
C TYR A 334 -20.11 -4.64 -0.31
N LEU A 335 -19.50 -5.48 -1.15
CA LEU A 335 -20.14 -6.69 -1.67
C LEU A 335 -19.18 -7.88 -1.57
N TRP A 336 -19.69 -8.97 -1.01
CA TRP A 336 -18.96 -10.21 -0.81
C TRP A 336 -19.64 -11.32 -1.60
N GLY A 337 -19.02 -11.83 -2.67
CA GLY A 337 -19.61 -12.85 -3.53
C GLY A 337 -18.88 -14.18 -3.48
N VAL A 338 -19.63 -15.29 -3.45
CA VAL A 338 -19.08 -16.65 -3.61
C VAL A 338 -19.94 -17.46 -4.58
N HIS A 339 -19.34 -17.87 -5.69
CA HIS A 339 -19.88 -18.91 -6.56
C HIS A 339 -19.43 -20.30 -6.09
N PHE A 340 -20.36 -21.27 -6.11
CA PHE A 340 -20.08 -22.67 -5.78
C PHE A 340 -21.13 -23.59 -6.41
N ARG A 341 -20.93 -24.90 -6.28
CA ARG A 341 -21.90 -25.90 -6.76
C ARG A 341 -22.52 -26.70 -5.62
N ASP A 342 -23.85 -26.83 -5.65
CA ASP A 342 -24.58 -27.84 -4.87
C ASP A 342 -24.94 -29.01 -5.79
N GLY A 343 -24.14 -30.06 -5.75
CA GLY A 343 -24.15 -31.12 -6.76
C GLY A 343 -23.75 -30.57 -8.13
N SER A 344 -24.66 -30.62 -9.11
CA SER A 344 -24.42 -30.03 -10.44
C SER A 344 -24.96 -28.61 -10.60
N ARG A 345 -25.69 -28.10 -9.61
CA ARG A 345 -26.38 -26.81 -9.71
C ARG A 345 -25.43 -25.67 -9.29
N PRO A 346 -25.21 -24.65 -10.14
CA PRO A 346 -24.50 -23.45 -9.72
C PRO A 346 -25.35 -22.68 -8.70
N GLU A 347 -24.71 -22.22 -7.64
CA GLU A 347 -25.28 -21.38 -6.60
C GLU A 347 -24.37 -20.17 -6.38
N PHE A 348 -24.98 -19.06 -5.95
CA PHE A 348 -24.26 -17.84 -5.65
C PHE A 348 -24.72 -17.31 -4.29
N ARG A 349 -23.76 -17.19 -3.36
CA ARG A 349 -23.97 -16.59 -2.05
C ARG A 349 -23.38 -15.20 -2.06
N PHE A 350 -24.09 -14.23 -1.49
CA PHE A 350 -23.54 -12.90 -1.29
C PHE A 350 -23.96 -12.25 0.02
N GLU A 351 -23.22 -11.22 0.44
CA GLU A 351 -23.55 -10.33 1.55
C GLU A 351 -23.24 -8.88 1.16
N TRP A 352 -24.14 -7.94 1.48
CA TRP A 352 -23.91 -6.49 1.32
C TRP A 352 -23.47 -5.86 2.64
N ALA A 353 -22.58 -4.88 2.55
CA ALA A 353 -22.06 -4.11 3.68
C ALA A 353 -21.94 -2.61 3.32
N HIS A 354 -22.91 -1.81 3.74
CA HIS A 354 -22.94 -0.39 3.38
C HIS A 354 -22.23 0.54 4.39
N ASP A 355 -21.68 -0.03 5.46
CA ASP A 355 -20.89 0.64 6.48
C ASP A 355 -19.92 -0.34 7.16
N HIS A 356 -18.99 0.19 7.97
CA HIS A 356 -17.96 -0.59 8.67
C HIS A 356 -18.50 -1.63 9.67
N ASP A 357 -19.67 -1.38 10.27
CA ASP A 357 -20.28 -2.32 11.20
C ASP A 357 -20.89 -3.50 10.43
N ALA A 358 -21.54 -3.24 9.30
CA ALA A 358 -22.03 -4.25 8.38
C ALA A 358 -20.90 -5.02 7.69
N GLU A 359 -19.79 -4.35 7.32
CA GLU A 359 -18.60 -4.99 6.74
C GLU A 359 -18.00 -6.01 7.70
N ARG A 360 -17.91 -5.66 8.99
CA ARG A 360 -17.49 -6.61 10.03
C ARG A 360 -18.40 -7.83 10.08
N ILE A 361 -19.72 -7.64 10.07
CA ILE A 361 -20.68 -8.74 10.12
C ILE A 361 -20.59 -9.63 8.87
N ALA A 362 -20.45 -9.02 7.69
CA ALA A 362 -20.27 -9.73 6.42
C ALA A 362 -18.98 -10.58 6.44
N PHE A 363 -17.86 -9.99 6.87
CA PHE A 363 -16.59 -10.70 7.05
C PHE A 363 -16.72 -11.89 8.00
N GLU A 364 -17.26 -11.69 9.20
CA GLU A 364 -17.42 -12.75 10.21
C GLU A 364 -18.32 -13.87 9.69
N THR A 365 -19.46 -13.52 9.08
CA THR A 365 -20.44 -14.47 8.52
C THR A 365 -19.85 -15.27 7.36
N MET A 366 -19.18 -14.61 6.42
CA MET A 366 -18.62 -15.24 5.24
C MET A 366 -17.49 -16.21 5.62
N ILE A 367 -16.57 -15.79 6.48
CA ILE A 367 -15.45 -16.63 6.92
C ILE A 367 -15.94 -17.83 7.75
N ASP A 368 -16.94 -17.65 8.63
CA ASP A 368 -17.52 -18.75 9.38
C ASP A 368 -18.19 -19.78 8.46
N TRP A 369 -18.88 -19.32 7.42
CA TRP A 369 -19.51 -20.16 6.41
C TRP A 369 -18.47 -20.91 5.56
N ILE A 370 -17.46 -20.22 5.03
CA ILE A 370 -16.35 -20.84 4.28
C ILE A 370 -15.69 -21.92 5.13
N ALA A 371 -15.36 -21.61 6.40
CA ALA A 371 -14.76 -22.58 7.30
C ALA A 371 -15.66 -23.78 7.57
N GLN A 372 -16.97 -23.59 7.73
CA GLN A 372 -17.92 -24.69 7.89
C GLN A 372 -18.00 -25.55 6.63
N HIS A 373 -18.01 -24.94 5.46
CA HIS A 373 -18.02 -25.62 4.17
C HIS A 373 -16.77 -26.49 3.98
N LEU A 374 -15.58 -25.91 4.19
CA LEU A 374 -14.30 -26.62 4.07
C LEU A 374 -14.13 -27.74 5.11
N ARG A 375 -14.74 -27.62 6.30
CA ARG A 375 -14.78 -28.73 7.28
C ARG A 375 -15.61 -29.92 6.80
N LYS A 376 -16.71 -29.65 6.08
CA LYS A 376 -17.55 -30.71 5.48
C LYS A 376 -16.93 -31.30 4.21
N ASN A 377 -16.13 -30.51 3.51
CA ASN A 377 -15.47 -30.88 2.26
C ASN A 377 -13.93 -30.70 2.39
N PRO A 378 -13.21 -31.64 3.05
CA PRO A 378 -11.81 -31.44 3.40
C PRO A 378 -10.84 -31.28 2.22
N ALA A 379 -11.25 -31.67 1.01
CA ALA A 379 -10.46 -31.53 -0.21
C ALA A 379 -10.77 -30.23 -0.99
N ALA A 380 -11.81 -29.49 -0.61
CA ALA A 380 -12.19 -28.25 -1.29
C ALA A 380 -11.24 -27.08 -0.97
N HIS A 381 -11.21 -26.10 -1.88
CA HIS A 381 -10.41 -24.89 -1.82
C HIS A 381 -11.26 -23.65 -2.11
N VAL A 382 -10.68 -22.48 -1.85
CA VAL A 382 -11.25 -21.17 -2.18
C VAL A 382 -10.36 -20.54 -3.23
N TYR A 383 -10.87 -20.33 -4.43
CA TYR A 383 -10.16 -19.65 -5.51
C TYR A 383 -10.56 -18.19 -5.54
N HIS A 384 -9.58 -17.32 -5.83
CA HIS A 384 -9.78 -15.89 -6.02
C HIS A 384 -8.81 -15.39 -7.08
N TYR A 385 -9.00 -14.16 -7.55
CA TYR A 385 -8.21 -13.59 -8.63
C TYR A 385 -7.40 -12.38 -8.19
N ALA A 386 -6.09 -12.59 -7.98
CA ALA A 386 -5.14 -11.58 -7.48
C ALA A 386 -5.23 -11.38 -5.94
N PRO A 387 -4.34 -10.59 -5.32
CA PRO A 387 -4.15 -10.62 -3.86
C PRO A 387 -5.16 -9.79 -3.07
N TYR A 388 -6.12 -9.13 -3.72
CA TYR A 388 -7.01 -8.15 -3.08
C TYR A 388 -7.86 -8.82 -1.98
N GLU A 389 -8.50 -9.94 -2.29
CA GLU A 389 -9.44 -10.62 -1.39
C GLU A 389 -8.72 -11.04 -0.10
N VAL A 390 -7.59 -11.74 -0.23
CA VAL A 390 -6.80 -12.18 0.93
C VAL A 390 -6.25 -10.98 1.71
N THR A 391 -5.91 -9.88 1.04
CA THR A 391 -5.47 -8.64 1.69
C THR A 391 -6.60 -8.02 2.52
N SER A 392 -7.82 -7.96 1.98
CA SER A 392 -9.01 -7.49 2.69
C SER A 392 -9.35 -8.37 3.89
N LEU A 393 -9.34 -9.70 3.73
CA LEU A 393 -9.56 -10.64 4.84
C LEU A 393 -8.55 -10.45 5.99
N ARG A 394 -7.27 -10.31 5.64
CA ARG A 394 -6.17 -10.03 6.58
C ARG A 394 -6.36 -8.69 7.30
N ARG A 395 -6.73 -7.64 6.55
CA ARG A 395 -7.04 -6.30 7.09
C ARG A 395 -8.18 -6.39 8.10
N LEU A 396 -9.32 -6.92 7.70
CA LEU A 396 -10.54 -6.96 8.51
C LEU A 396 -10.37 -7.83 9.76
N SER A 397 -9.68 -8.97 9.63
CA SER A 397 -9.36 -9.82 10.77
C SER A 397 -8.57 -9.09 11.86
N THR A 398 -7.57 -8.30 11.46
CA THR A 398 -6.73 -7.55 12.42
C THR A 398 -7.38 -6.26 12.91
N GLN A 399 -8.12 -5.56 12.06
CA GLN A 399 -8.85 -4.34 12.37
C GLN A 399 -9.97 -4.60 13.39
N HIS A 400 -10.75 -5.66 13.21
CA HIS A 400 -11.83 -6.02 14.12
C HIS A 400 -11.41 -6.98 15.24
N ALA A 401 -10.15 -7.45 15.24
CA ALA A 401 -9.65 -8.49 16.13
C ALA A 401 -10.58 -9.71 16.17
N SER A 402 -11.03 -10.14 14.98
CA SER A 402 -12.05 -11.17 14.80
C SER A 402 -11.61 -12.23 13.78
N ARG A 403 -11.99 -13.48 14.04
CA ARG A 403 -11.64 -14.69 13.24
C ARG A 403 -10.16 -14.81 12.86
N GLU A 404 -9.29 -14.25 13.69
CA GLU A 404 -7.84 -14.22 13.53
C GLU A 404 -7.23 -15.61 13.34
N ASP A 405 -7.45 -16.51 14.30
CA ASP A 405 -6.88 -17.85 14.27
C ASP A 405 -7.50 -18.70 13.15
N LEU A 406 -8.80 -18.47 12.87
CA LEU A 406 -9.51 -19.17 11.80
C LEU A 406 -8.94 -18.83 10.42
N LEU A 407 -8.76 -17.54 10.13
CA LEU A 407 -8.15 -17.10 8.88
C LEU A 407 -6.69 -17.58 8.76
N ASP A 408 -5.92 -17.47 9.85
CA ASP A 408 -4.52 -17.93 9.87
C ASP A 408 -4.41 -19.43 9.59
N ASP A 409 -5.34 -20.25 10.12
CA ASP A 409 -5.39 -21.69 9.84
C ASP A 409 -5.73 -21.97 8.37
N LEU A 410 -6.69 -21.26 7.77
CA LEU A 410 -7.04 -21.39 6.35
C LEU A 410 -5.87 -21.01 5.43
N LEU A 411 -5.20 -19.90 5.72
CA LEU A 411 -4.02 -19.45 4.96
C LEU A 411 -2.87 -20.44 5.10
N ARG A 412 -2.61 -20.94 6.31
CA ARG A 412 -1.55 -21.94 6.56
C ARG A 412 -1.82 -23.26 5.85
N GLN A 413 -3.08 -23.68 5.77
CA GLN A 413 -3.50 -24.85 5.01
C GLN A 413 -3.43 -24.63 3.49
N ARG A 414 -3.13 -23.40 3.03
CA ARG A 414 -3.16 -22.99 1.63
C ARG A 414 -4.52 -23.29 0.98
N ARG A 415 -5.59 -22.96 1.72
CA ARG A 415 -6.99 -23.12 1.26
C ARG A 415 -7.35 -22.08 0.22
N PHE A 416 -6.83 -20.87 0.35
CA PHE A 416 -6.95 -19.82 -0.66
C PHE A 416 -5.94 -20.05 -1.79
N VAL A 417 -6.41 -19.99 -3.03
CA VAL A 417 -5.63 -20.21 -4.26
C VAL A 417 -5.76 -18.98 -5.15
N ASP A 418 -4.67 -18.24 -5.27
CA ASP A 418 -4.57 -17.09 -6.17
C ASP A 418 -4.37 -17.57 -7.61
N LEU A 419 -5.43 -17.51 -8.42
CA LEU A 419 -5.37 -17.91 -9.83
C LEU A 419 -4.57 -16.93 -10.69
N TYR A 420 -4.46 -15.66 -10.32
CA TYR A 420 -3.60 -14.70 -11.04
C TYR A 420 -2.13 -15.07 -10.87
N GLY A 421 -1.72 -15.37 -9.63
CA GLY A 421 -0.38 -15.87 -9.32
C GLY A 421 -0.04 -17.15 -10.07
N VAL A 422 -0.96 -18.12 -10.08
CA VAL A 422 -0.82 -19.36 -10.87
C VAL A 422 -0.67 -19.04 -12.35
N LEU A 423 -1.57 -18.25 -12.92
CA LEU A 423 -1.59 -17.90 -14.35
C LEU A 423 -0.28 -17.25 -14.80
N ARG A 424 0.21 -16.25 -14.06
CA ARG A 424 1.45 -15.51 -14.35
C ARG A 424 2.68 -16.42 -14.39
N GLN A 425 2.68 -17.49 -13.60
CA GLN A 425 3.78 -18.45 -13.48
C GLN A 425 3.61 -19.69 -14.37
N ALA A 426 2.37 -20.02 -14.75
CA ALA A 426 2.05 -21.25 -15.47
C ALA A 426 2.08 -21.07 -16.99
N ILE A 427 1.75 -19.89 -17.50
CA ILE A 427 1.60 -19.67 -18.95
C ILE A 427 2.28 -18.42 -19.46
N ARG A 428 2.44 -18.38 -20.77
CA ARG A 428 2.68 -17.19 -21.57
C ARG A 428 1.51 -17.00 -22.53
N THR A 429 0.91 -15.81 -22.57
CA THR A 429 -0.24 -15.52 -23.44
C THR A 429 0.12 -14.55 -24.57
N SER A 430 -0.62 -14.61 -25.66
CA SER A 430 -0.59 -13.65 -26.77
C SER A 430 -1.37 -12.36 -26.49
N GLU A 431 -2.13 -12.32 -25.40
CA GLU A 431 -2.94 -11.18 -25.00
C GLU A 431 -2.08 -10.10 -24.29
N PRO A 432 -2.52 -8.83 -24.25
CA PRO A 432 -1.71 -7.70 -23.74
C PRO A 432 -1.52 -7.73 -22.21
N ASP A 433 -2.45 -8.32 -21.48
CA ASP A 433 -2.43 -8.41 -20.02
C ASP A 433 -3.03 -9.73 -19.53
N LEU A 434 -2.95 -9.92 -18.21
CA LEU A 434 -3.53 -11.03 -17.48
C LEU A 434 -4.68 -10.52 -16.59
N SER A 435 -5.53 -9.62 -17.06
CA SER A 435 -6.79 -9.34 -16.35
C SER A 435 -7.77 -10.50 -16.56
N LEU A 436 -8.63 -10.77 -15.59
CA LEU A 436 -9.62 -11.87 -15.70
C LEU A 436 -10.47 -11.71 -16.97
N LYS A 437 -10.88 -10.47 -17.25
CA LYS A 437 -11.65 -10.11 -18.45
C LYS A 437 -10.92 -10.44 -19.75
N THR A 438 -9.64 -10.12 -19.86
CA THR A 438 -8.84 -10.46 -21.05
C THR A 438 -8.70 -11.99 -21.19
N MET A 439 -8.60 -12.72 -20.08
CA MET A 439 -8.44 -14.18 -20.08
C MET A 439 -9.71 -14.96 -20.45
N GLU A 440 -10.89 -14.36 -20.30
CA GLU A 440 -12.17 -14.93 -20.74
C GLU A 440 -12.10 -15.45 -22.19
N ILE A 441 -11.28 -14.83 -23.05
CA ILE A 441 -11.10 -15.24 -24.45
C ILE A 441 -10.73 -16.72 -24.63
N PHE A 442 -10.16 -17.35 -23.60
CA PHE A 442 -9.72 -18.74 -23.64
C PHE A 442 -10.75 -19.76 -23.15
N PHE A 443 -11.74 -19.32 -22.36
CA PHE A 443 -12.63 -20.26 -21.65
C PHE A 443 -14.10 -19.85 -21.63
N ALA A 444 -14.41 -18.57 -21.80
CA ALA A 444 -15.78 -18.07 -21.84
C ALA A 444 -16.34 -18.15 -23.27
N GLU A 445 -17.62 -18.50 -23.38
CA GLU A 445 -18.36 -18.32 -24.63
C GLU A 445 -18.53 -16.82 -24.92
N LYS A 446 -18.50 -16.41 -26.20
CA LYS A 446 -18.71 -15.02 -26.59
C LYS A 446 -20.11 -14.55 -26.17
N ARG A 447 -20.21 -13.85 -25.04
CA ARG A 447 -21.41 -13.13 -24.63
C ARG A 447 -21.37 -11.70 -25.18
N GLU A 448 -22.48 -11.24 -25.76
CA GLU A 448 -22.71 -9.82 -26.02
C GLU A 448 -23.03 -9.14 -24.69
N GLN A 449 -22.00 -8.84 -23.88
CA GLN A 449 -22.15 -8.01 -22.70
C GLN A 449 -21.31 -6.74 -22.86
N ASN A 450 -21.93 -5.60 -22.54
CA ASN A 450 -21.23 -4.33 -22.46
C ASN A 450 -20.12 -4.44 -21.41
N VAL A 451 -18.96 -3.88 -21.74
CA VAL A 451 -17.77 -3.86 -20.89
C VAL A 451 -18.09 -3.10 -19.62
N VAL A 452 -18.19 -3.79 -18.49
CA VAL A 452 -18.11 -3.18 -17.16
C VAL A 452 -16.69 -3.46 -16.67
N LYS A 453 -15.96 -2.41 -16.32
CA LYS A 453 -14.61 -2.52 -15.75
C LYS A 453 -14.71 -2.48 -14.22
N ALA A 454 -13.73 -3.04 -13.51
CA ALA A 454 -13.70 -2.99 -12.04
C ALA A 454 -13.71 -1.54 -11.45
N ASP A 455 -13.18 -0.54 -12.17
CA ASP A 455 -13.28 0.87 -11.75
C ASP A 455 -14.70 1.45 -11.91
N GLN A 456 -15.58 0.76 -12.61
CA GLN A 456 -16.97 1.14 -12.82
C GLN A 456 -17.87 0.70 -11.67
N SER A 457 -17.58 -0.40 -10.96
CA SER A 457 -18.41 -0.85 -9.83
C SER A 457 -18.41 0.16 -8.68
N ILE A 458 -17.26 0.78 -8.38
CA ILE A 458 -17.15 1.87 -7.40
C ILE A 458 -17.97 3.09 -7.85
N VAL A 459 -17.96 3.39 -9.16
CA VAL A 459 -18.70 4.52 -9.71
C VAL A 459 -20.20 4.31 -9.56
N GLU A 460 -20.66 3.13 -9.95
CA GLU A 460 -22.03 2.69 -9.82
C GLU A 460 -22.45 2.70 -8.36
N TYR A 461 -21.62 2.16 -7.45
CA TYR A 461 -21.90 2.16 -6.02
C TYR A 461 -22.07 3.58 -5.45
N LYS A 462 -21.20 4.53 -5.83
CA LYS A 462 -21.35 5.94 -5.46
C LYS A 462 -22.62 6.56 -6.03
N SER A 463 -22.97 6.24 -7.27
CA SER A 463 -24.23 6.69 -7.88
C SER A 463 -25.45 6.14 -7.13
N TRP A 464 -25.40 4.89 -6.68
CA TRP A 464 -26.43 4.30 -5.82
C TRP A 464 -26.51 5.00 -4.46
N GLN A 465 -25.39 5.30 -3.80
CA GLN A 465 -25.40 6.04 -2.52
C GLN A 465 -26.07 7.42 -2.65
N GLU A 466 -25.97 8.07 -3.81
CA GLU A 466 -26.63 9.35 -4.10
C GLU A 466 -28.11 9.20 -4.51
N SER A 467 -28.43 8.20 -5.33
CA SER A 467 -29.75 8.05 -5.96
C SER A 467 -30.72 7.14 -5.22
N GLY A 468 -30.21 6.13 -4.53
CA GLY A 468 -30.97 5.02 -3.95
C GLY A 468 -31.56 4.05 -4.97
N ASP A 469 -31.14 4.07 -6.24
CA ASP A 469 -31.71 3.23 -7.31
C ASP A 469 -31.20 1.77 -7.21
N GLN A 470 -32.09 0.86 -6.81
CA GLN A 470 -31.79 -0.56 -6.63
C GLN A 470 -31.26 -1.25 -7.89
N THR A 471 -31.64 -0.78 -9.09
CA THR A 471 -31.18 -1.39 -10.35
C THR A 471 -29.66 -1.32 -10.52
N ILE A 472 -29.01 -0.34 -9.87
CA ILE A 472 -27.56 -0.18 -9.85
C ILE A 472 -26.91 -1.27 -9.00
N LEU A 473 -27.43 -1.52 -7.78
CA LEU A 473 -26.93 -2.62 -6.94
C LEU A 473 -27.14 -3.98 -7.60
N ASP A 474 -28.27 -4.17 -8.29
CA ASP A 474 -28.55 -5.41 -9.01
C ASP A 474 -27.54 -5.62 -10.15
N GLY A 475 -27.10 -4.55 -10.82
CA GLY A 475 -26.03 -4.57 -11.82
C GLY A 475 -24.67 -4.94 -11.24
N ILE A 476 -24.28 -4.32 -10.12
CA ILE A 476 -23.04 -4.64 -9.41
C ILE A 476 -23.04 -6.09 -8.91
N LEU A 477 -24.17 -6.57 -8.39
CA LEU A 477 -24.32 -7.95 -7.94
C LEU A 477 -24.12 -8.95 -9.07
N GLU A 478 -24.72 -8.66 -10.23
CA GLU A 478 -24.60 -9.49 -11.43
C GLU A 478 -23.16 -9.50 -11.96
N TYR A 479 -22.48 -8.35 -11.95
CA TYR A 479 -21.07 -8.25 -12.31
C TYR A 479 -20.19 -9.14 -11.43
N ASN A 480 -20.29 -9.00 -10.10
CA ASN A 480 -19.52 -9.78 -9.14
C ASN A 480 -19.83 -11.30 -9.23
N ARG A 481 -21.10 -11.66 -9.49
CA ARG A 481 -21.47 -13.06 -9.77
C ARG A 481 -20.76 -13.61 -11.00
N VAL A 482 -20.72 -12.83 -12.09
CA VAL A 482 -20.04 -13.22 -13.34
C VAL A 482 -18.53 -13.37 -13.13
N ASP A 483 -17.90 -12.50 -12.34
CA ASP A 483 -16.47 -12.61 -12.03
C ASP A 483 -16.16 -13.86 -11.19
N CYS A 484 -17.01 -14.21 -10.23
CA CYS A 484 -16.90 -15.49 -9.51
C CYS A 484 -17.03 -16.71 -10.45
N GLU A 485 -17.98 -16.67 -11.40
CA GLU A 485 -18.16 -17.72 -12.41
C GLU A 485 -16.97 -17.82 -13.38
N ASN A 486 -16.45 -16.67 -13.81
CA ASN A 486 -15.26 -16.60 -14.66
C ASN A 486 -14.01 -17.13 -13.93
N THR A 487 -13.93 -16.95 -12.61
CA THR A 487 -12.86 -17.53 -11.78
C THR A 487 -12.94 -19.06 -11.79
N GLU A 488 -14.15 -19.65 -11.76
CA GLU A 488 -14.33 -21.10 -12.00
C GLU A 488 -13.89 -21.51 -13.41
N GLY A 489 -14.37 -20.80 -14.43
CA GLY A 489 -14.02 -21.08 -15.83
C GLY A 489 -12.51 -21.02 -16.08
N LEU A 490 -11.83 -20.05 -15.48
CA LEU A 490 -10.38 -19.92 -15.53
C LEU A 490 -9.67 -21.10 -14.86
N ARG A 491 -10.13 -21.50 -13.65
CA ARG A 491 -9.59 -22.67 -12.95
C ARG A 491 -9.71 -23.91 -13.82
N ASP A 492 -10.89 -24.16 -14.37
CA ASP A 492 -11.17 -25.32 -15.23
C ASP A 492 -10.27 -25.31 -16.47
N TRP A 493 -10.13 -24.15 -17.13
CA TRP A 493 -9.26 -24.01 -18.29
C TRP A 493 -7.78 -24.25 -17.95
N LEU A 494 -7.27 -23.71 -16.84
CA LEU A 494 -5.90 -23.97 -16.38
C LEU A 494 -5.65 -25.46 -16.14
N VAL A 495 -6.64 -26.19 -15.62
CA VAL A 495 -6.55 -27.66 -15.45
C VAL A 495 -6.38 -28.35 -16.81
N THR A 496 -7.03 -27.88 -17.88
CA THR A 496 -6.86 -28.46 -19.23
C THR A 496 -5.46 -28.27 -19.82
N LEU A 497 -4.73 -27.25 -19.37
CA LEU A 497 -3.35 -26.98 -19.79
C LEU A 497 -2.30 -27.70 -18.94
N ARG A 498 -2.71 -28.27 -17.81
CA ARG A 498 -1.84 -28.90 -16.84
C ARG A 498 -1.38 -30.27 -17.33
N MET A 499 -0.13 -30.63 -17.02
CA MET A 499 0.45 -31.94 -17.39
C MET A 499 -0.08 -33.07 -16.50
N ASP A 500 -0.52 -34.18 -17.11
CA ASP A 500 -1.13 -35.34 -16.42
C ASP A 500 -0.26 -35.94 -15.30
N ASN A 501 1.06 -35.91 -15.46
CA ASN A 501 2.02 -36.53 -14.54
C ASN A 501 2.53 -35.57 -13.45
N LEU A 502 2.07 -34.32 -13.41
CA LEU A 502 2.46 -33.37 -12.38
C LEU A 502 1.66 -33.66 -11.09
N PRO A 503 2.29 -33.88 -9.93
CA PRO A 503 1.58 -34.09 -8.67
C PRO A 503 0.75 -32.86 -8.27
N TRP A 504 -0.48 -33.08 -7.80
CA TRP A 504 -1.31 -32.01 -7.25
C TRP A 504 -0.74 -31.49 -5.94
N ARG A 505 -0.91 -30.19 -5.67
CA ARG A 505 -0.54 -29.62 -4.38
C ARG A 505 -1.46 -30.19 -3.28
N GLU A 506 -0.86 -30.72 -2.22
CA GLU A 506 -1.60 -31.17 -1.05
C GLU A 506 -2.09 -29.99 -0.19
N VAL A 507 -3.19 -30.22 0.54
CA VAL A 507 -3.68 -29.35 1.60
C VAL A 507 -2.71 -29.38 2.77
N GLY A 508 -2.36 -28.21 3.31
CA GLY A 508 -1.45 -28.09 4.44
C GLY A 508 -0.30 -27.12 4.17
N PRO A 509 0.56 -26.88 5.17
CA PRO A 509 1.66 -25.93 5.05
C PRO A 509 2.69 -26.39 4.01
N ALA A 510 3.35 -25.44 3.35
CA ALA A 510 4.42 -25.73 2.39
C ALA A 510 5.60 -26.49 3.02
N THR A 511 5.83 -26.29 4.32
CA THR A 511 6.77 -27.08 5.12
C THR A 511 6.01 -27.79 6.22
N PRO A 512 6.13 -29.13 6.36
CA PRO A 512 5.51 -29.87 7.44
C PRO A 512 5.92 -29.29 8.80
N VAL A 513 4.93 -29.01 9.63
CA VAL A 513 5.12 -28.62 11.02
C VAL A 513 4.95 -29.88 11.87
N SER A 514 5.86 -30.12 12.82
CA SER A 514 5.76 -31.25 13.74
C SER A 514 4.45 -31.19 14.55
N GLU A 515 3.89 -32.35 14.88
CA GLU A 515 2.68 -32.46 15.72
C GLU A 515 2.83 -31.70 17.05
N GLU A 516 3.97 -31.87 17.73
CA GLU A 516 4.30 -31.16 18.98
C GLU A 516 4.14 -29.63 18.86
N LYS A 517 4.75 -29.01 17.84
CA LYS A 517 4.60 -27.56 17.56
C LYS A 517 3.16 -27.15 17.25
N THR A 518 2.38 -28.03 16.65
CA THR A 518 0.97 -27.78 16.36
C THR A 518 0.16 -27.81 17.65
N GLU A 519 0.40 -28.78 18.53
CA GLU A 519 -0.22 -28.90 19.85
C GLU A 519 0.15 -27.72 20.77
N GLU A 520 1.42 -27.34 20.84
CA GLU A 520 1.91 -26.19 21.61
C GLU A 520 1.19 -24.90 21.19
N ARG A 521 1.01 -24.70 19.88
CA ARG A 521 0.27 -23.55 19.35
C ARG A 521 -1.19 -23.57 19.76
N ILE A 522 -1.88 -24.70 19.56
CA ILE A 522 -3.30 -24.84 19.92
C ILE A 522 -3.48 -24.59 21.43
N ALA A 523 -2.55 -25.08 22.26
CA ALA A 523 -2.55 -24.81 23.69
C ALA A 523 -2.35 -23.32 23.99
N ALA A 524 -1.43 -22.64 23.31
CA ALA A 524 -1.20 -21.20 23.46
C ALA A 524 -2.41 -20.36 23.04
N GLU A 525 -3.09 -20.72 21.95
CA GLU A 525 -4.33 -20.08 21.48
C GLU A 525 -5.47 -20.25 22.49
N ARG A 526 -5.65 -21.47 23.03
CA ARG A 526 -6.63 -21.72 24.10
C ARG A 526 -6.31 -20.93 25.37
N ALA A 527 -5.04 -20.86 25.78
CA ALA A 527 -4.62 -20.10 26.95
C ALA A 527 -4.85 -18.58 26.76
N ALA A 528 -4.60 -18.06 25.55
CA ALA A 528 -4.88 -16.66 25.21
C ALA A 528 -6.39 -16.36 25.29
N ALA A 529 -7.24 -17.22 24.73
CA ALA A 529 -8.68 -17.07 24.79
C ALA A 529 -9.21 -17.12 26.24
N ALA A 530 -8.73 -18.06 27.04
CA ALA A 530 -9.09 -18.18 28.46
C ALA A 530 -8.66 -16.93 29.27
N LEU A 531 -7.48 -16.37 28.98
CA LEU A 531 -7.03 -15.14 29.63
C LEU A 531 -7.91 -13.94 29.26
N ILE A 532 -8.32 -13.81 28.01
CA ILE A 532 -9.24 -12.74 27.56
C ILE A 532 -10.57 -12.83 28.33
N ASP A 533 -11.20 -14.00 28.35
CA ASP A 533 -12.47 -14.22 29.05
C ASP A 533 -12.34 -13.91 30.56
N ALA A 534 -11.24 -14.36 31.18
CA ALA A 534 -10.97 -14.07 32.58
C ALA A 534 -10.80 -12.57 32.86
N ILE A 535 -10.15 -11.81 31.97
CA ILE A 535 -10.03 -10.35 32.11
C ILE A 535 -11.39 -9.67 31.97
N GLU A 536 -12.21 -10.05 30.99
CA GLU A 536 -13.49 -9.40 30.73
C GLU A 536 -14.51 -9.62 31.85
N THR A 537 -14.51 -10.84 32.41
CA THR A 537 -15.38 -11.27 33.52
C THR A 537 -14.86 -10.87 34.91
N ALA A 538 -13.61 -10.40 35.01
CA ALA A 538 -13.00 -10.03 36.28
C ALA A 538 -13.81 -8.96 37.05
N PRO A 539 -13.88 -9.06 38.40
CA PRO A 539 -14.60 -8.10 39.23
C PRO A 539 -13.94 -6.71 39.26
N ALA A 540 -12.62 -6.66 39.04
CA ALA A 540 -11.82 -5.46 38.96
C ALA A 540 -10.87 -5.52 37.74
N PRO A 541 -10.52 -4.37 37.13
CA PRO A 541 -11.08 -3.04 37.36
C PRO A 541 -12.55 -2.92 36.97
N HIS A 542 -13.35 -2.17 37.71
CA HIS A 542 -14.81 -2.08 37.46
C HIS A 542 -15.18 -1.52 36.07
N ASP A 543 -14.35 -0.66 35.49
CA ASP A 543 -14.59 -0.11 34.15
C ASP A 543 -14.42 -1.21 33.08
N LYS A 544 -15.55 -1.62 32.49
CA LYS A 544 -15.60 -2.60 31.40
C LYS A 544 -14.73 -2.21 30.21
N ARG A 545 -14.61 -0.91 29.90
CA ARG A 545 -13.80 -0.44 28.77
C ARG A 545 -12.31 -0.71 29.01
N VAL A 546 -11.86 -0.54 30.25
CA VAL A 546 -10.46 -0.80 30.63
C VAL A 546 -10.16 -2.30 30.58
N ARG A 547 -11.10 -3.15 31.00
CA ARG A 547 -10.95 -4.61 30.90
C ARG A 547 -10.89 -5.06 29.44
N ALA A 548 -11.82 -4.59 28.61
CA ALA A 548 -11.81 -4.86 27.16
C ALA A 548 -10.50 -4.40 26.51
N LEU A 549 -10.05 -3.17 26.81
CA LEU A 549 -8.76 -2.67 26.30
C LEU A 549 -7.58 -3.56 26.76
N MET A 550 -7.55 -3.98 28.02
CA MET A 550 -6.50 -4.86 28.53
C MET A 550 -6.51 -6.22 27.83
N ALA A 551 -7.69 -6.81 27.61
CA ALA A 551 -7.84 -8.04 26.85
C ALA A 551 -7.26 -7.87 25.43
N HIS A 552 -7.61 -6.80 24.72
CA HIS A 552 -7.03 -6.50 23.41
C HIS A 552 -5.51 -6.29 23.47
N LEU A 553 -4.98 -5.59 24.49
CA LEU A 553 -3.54 -5.37 24.65
C LEU A 553 -2.74 -6.66 24.81
N THR A 554 -3.30 -7.71 25.42
CA THR A 554 -2.62 -9.02 25.53
C THR A 554 -2.29 -9.63 24.16
N GLN A 555 -3.08 -9.29 23.13
CA GLN A 555 -2.92 -9.79 21.75
C GLN A 555 -2.32 -8.73 20.81
N PHE A 556 -2.06 -7.50 21.28
CA PHE A 556 -1.62 -6.40 20.44
C PHE A 556 -0.33 -6.72 19.68
N HIS A 557 0.70 -7.20 20.36
CA HIS A 557 1.99 -7.50 19.72
C HIS A 557 1.87 -8.64 18.70
N ARG A 558 1.10 -9.69 19.02
CA ARG A 558 0.81 -10.78 18.07
C ARG A 558 0.15 -10.24 16.80
N ARG A 559 -0.87 -9.38 16.94
CA ARG A 559 -1.53 -8.72 15.80
C ARG A 559 -0.61 -7.78 15.02
N ALA A 560 0.16 -6.95 15.73
CA ALA A 560 1.08 -6.00 15.11
C ALA A 560 2.19 -6.69 14.30
N ASP A 561 2.57 -7.91 14.68
CA ASP A 561 3.55 -8.73 13.97
C ASP A 561 2.98 -9.39 12.70
N LYS A 562 1.65 -9.60 12.60
CA LYS A 562 1.00 -10.30 11.48
C LYS A 562 1.31 -9.70 10.11
N PRO A 563 1.20 -8.38 9.86
CA PRO A 563 1.52 -7.81 8.54
C PRO A 563 2.93 -8.13 8.08
N ALA A 564 3.92 -8.07 8.97
CA ALA A 564 5.30 -8.39 8.64
C ALA A 564 5.49 -9.89 8.36
N LEU A 565 4.79 -10.75 9.11
CA LEU A 565 4.79 -12.20 8.88
C LEU A 565 4.10 -12.57 7.56
N TRP A 566 2.94 -11.99 7.25
CA TRP A 566 2.26 -12.19 5.98
C TRP A 566 3.13 -11.75 4.80
N ALA A 567 3.72 -10.54 4.86
CA ALA A 567 4.63 -10.07 3.83
C ALA A 567 5.88 -10.95 3.68
N MET A 568 6.32 -11.64 4.73
CA MET A 568 7.40 -12.64 4.65
C MET A 568 6.98 -13.85 3.82
N PHE A 569 5.76 -14.37 4.02
CA PHE A 569 5.22 -15.49 3.26
C PHE A 569 4.91 -15.11 1.81
N ASP A 570 4.27 -13.95 1.59
CA ASP A 570 3.95 -13.46 0.24
C ASP A 570 5.22 -13.30 -0.62
N ARG A 571 6.36 -12.91 -0.01
CA ARG A 571 7.66 -12.84 -0.70
C ARG A 571 8.20 -14.20 -1.16
N CYS A 572 7.82 -15.29 -0.51
CA CYS A 572 8.23 -16.63 -0.92
C CYS A 572 7.62 -17.02 -2.27
N GLU A 573 6.46 -16.44 -2.58
CA GLU A 573 5.70 -16.69 -3.80
C GLU A 573 6.17 -15.79 -4.97
N ARG A 574 6.97 -14.76 -4.68
CA ARG A 574 7.51 -13.82 -5.68
C ARG A 574 8.69 -14.37 -6.46
N ASP A 575 8.81 -13.94 -7.70
CA ASP A 575 9.97 -14.24 -8.52
C ASP A 575 11.23 -13.53 -8.02
N PRO A 576 12.44 -14.10 -8.22
CA PRO A 576 13.68 -13.46 -7.85
C PRO A 576 13.85 -12.05 -8.42
N ASP A 577 13.34 -11.79 -9.64
CA ASP A 577 13.32 -10.48 -10.28
C ASP A 577 12.41 -9.49 -9.51
N GLU A 578 11.25 -9.92 -9.01
CA GLU A 578 10.33 -9.07 -8.24
C GLU A 578 10.91 -8.71 -6.86
N LEU A 579 11.71 -9.61 -6.27
CA LEU A 579 12.42 -9.34 -5.02
C LEU A 579 13.50 -8.26 -5.17
N VAL A 580 13.96 -7.97 -6.39
CA VAL A 580 14.92 -6.89 -6.66
C VAL A 580 14.27 -5.52 -6.49
N ASP A 581 12.97 -5.41 -6.79
CA ASP A 581 12.21 -4.17 -6.65
C ASP A 581 11.59 -4.02 -5.24
N ASP A 582 11.71 -5.04 -4.38
CA ASP A 582 11.29 -4.97 -2.98
C ASP A 582 12.43 -4.45 -2.09
N GLY A 583 12.30 -3.20 -1.65
CA GLY A 583 13.30 -2.56 -0.79
C GLY A 583 13.53 -3.22 0.58
N GLU A 584 12.72 -4.18 1.01
CA GLU A 584 12.98 -5.00 2.22
C GLU A 584 13.84 -6.25 1.91
N CYS A 585 14.22 -6.46 0.65
CA CYS A 585 14.95 -7.63 0.19
C CYS A 585 16.30 -7.28 -0.44
N ILE A 586 17.11 -8.33 -0.66
CA ILE A 586 18.11 -8.40 -1.71
C ILE A 586 17.74 -9.60 -2.60
N GLY A 587 17.23 -9.34 -3.80
CA GLY A 587 16.87 -10.35 -4.80
C GLY A 587 18.07 -10.82 -5.64
N MET A 588 17.93 -11.99 -6.26
CA MET A 588 18.88 -12.62 -7.18
C MET A 588 20.31 -12.75 -6.64
N ILE A 589 20.48 -13.24 -5.41
CA ILE A 589 21.82 -13.52 -4.87
C ILE A 589 22.49 -14.64 -5.67
N ARG A 590 23.81 -14.59 -5.79
CA ARG A 590 24.64 -15.68 -6.32
C ARG A 590 26.03 -15.70 -5.69
N PRO A 591 26.66 -16.86 -5.50
CA PRO A 591 28.06 -16.99 -5.08
C PRO A 591 29.00 -16.02 -5.82
N ASP A 592 29.85 -15.31 -5.09
CA ASP A 592 30.88 -14.43 -5.69
C ASP A 592 32.16 -15.21 -6.00
N GLY A 593 32.16 -15.95 -7.12
CA GLY A 593 33.31 -16.73 -7.59
C GLY A 593 33.49 -18.07 -6.88
N GLU A 594 34.62 -18.73 -7.09
CA GLU A 594 34.91 -20.07 -6.54
C GLU A 594 35.20 -20.03 -5.03
N ASP A 595 35.87 -18.98 -4.54
CA ASP A 595 36.23 -18.77 -3.13
C ASP A 595 35.18 -17.98 -2.33
N TRP A 596 33.91 -18.10 -2.72
CA TRP A 596 32.81 -17.38 -2.08
C TRP A 596 32.56 -17.80 -0.63
N LEU A 597 33.12 -18.92 -0.18
CA LEU A 597 33.06 -19.39 1.21
C LEU A 597 34.45 -19.30 1.85
N ARG A 598 34.54 -18.65 3.01
CA ARG A 598 35.75 -18.65 3.85
C ARG A 598 35.45 -19.00 5.30
N LYS A 599 36.38 -19.70 5.95
CA LYS A 599 36.31 -19.99 7.38
C LYS A 599 36.89 -18.82 8.18
N GLU A 600 36.18 -18.42 9.23
CA GLU A 600 36.66 -17.46 10.22
C GLU A 600 36.39 -18.01 11.63
N LYS A 601 37.43 -18.55 12.27
CA LYS A 601 37.32 -19.26 13.55
C LYS A 601 36.28 -20.39 13.45
N LYS A 602 35.21 -20.32 14.26
CA LYS A 602 34.09 -21.28 14.25
C LYS A 602 32.99 -20.92 13.23
N SER A 603 33.07 -19.75 12.60
CA SER A 603 32.09 -19.25 11.65
C SER A 603 32.53 -19.49 10.22
N THR A 604 31.57 -19.48 9.31
CA THR A 604 31.79 -19.44 7.86
C THR A 604 31.20 -18.14 7.34
N ILE A 605 31.94 -17.47 6.47
CA ILE A 605 31.47 -16.28 5.77
C ILE A 605 31.22 -16.67 4.31
N ALA A 606 30.00 -16.37 3.85
CA ALA A 606 29.59 -16.53 2.47
C ALA A 606 29.49 -15.16 1.79
N ARG A 607 30.15 -15.00 0.65
CA ARG A 607 30.16 -13.79 -0.15
C ARG A 607 29.28 -13.95 -1.37
N TYR A 608 28.35 -13.02 -1.57
CA TYR A 608 27.40 -13.02 -2.68
C TYR A 608 27.56 -11.79 -3.55
N ARG A 609 27.18 -11.93 -4.83
CA ARG A 609 26.82 -10.84 -5.72
C ARG A 609 25.32 -10.76 -5.92
N PHE A 610 24.82 -9.55 -6.17
CA PHE A 610 23.43 -9.27 -6.51
C PHE A 610 23.35 -8.10 -7.53
N PRO A 611 22.26 -7.98 -8.31
CA PRO A 611 22.08 -6.84 -9.23
C PRO A 611 21.90 -5.54 -8.44
N ARG A 612 22.27 -4.40 -9.05
CA ARG A 612 22.06 -3.09 -8.45
C ARG A 612 20.58 -2.89 -8.14
N GLN A 613 20.27 -2.65 -6.87
CA GLN A 613 18.92 -2.52 -6.34
C GLN A 613 18.92 -1.64 -5.09
N ASP A 614 17.78 -1.05 -4.78
CA ASP A 614 17.59 -0.28 -3.56
C ASP A 614 17.19 -1.22 -2.42
N THR A 615 17.79 -1.05 -1.23
CA THR A 615 17.47 -1.90 -0.08
C THR A 615 17.59 -1.16 1.25
N LYS A 616 16.69 -1.48 2.17
CA LYS A 616 16.67 -1.01 3.55
C LYS A 616 17.50 -1.91 4.47
N LEU A 617 18.02 -3.02 3.96
CA LEU A 617 18.88 -3.93 4.73
C LEU A 617 20.19 -3.25 5.15
N ARG A 618 20.69 -3.61 6.33
CA ARG A 618 21.86 -3.00 6.99
C ARG A 618 22.76 -4.06 7.61
N VAL A 619 24.04 -3.73 7.74
CA VAL A 619 25.03 -4.55 8.46
C VAL A 619 24.53 -4.86 9.88
N GLY A 620 24.75 -6.11 10.32
CA GLY A 620 24.37 -6.63 11.63
C GLY A 620 23.00 -7.31 11.70
N GLN A 621 22.12 -7.11 10.70
CA GLN A 621 20.81 -7.74 10.64
C GLN A 621 20.90 -9.25 10.36
N THR A 622 20.03 -10.03 10.99
CA THR A 622 19.87 -11.47 10.73
C THR A 622 19.02 -11.68 9.49
N MET A 623 19.54 -12.45 8.54
CA MET A 623 18.95 -12.73 7.24
C MET A 623 18.24 -14.08 7.19
N ILE A 624 17.14 -14.10 6.45
CA ILE A 624 16.36 -15.26 6.06
C ILE A 624 16.48 -15.42 4.54
N HIS A 625 16.70 -16.65 4.08
CA HIS A 625 16.64 -16.99 2.66
C HIS A 625 15.18 -17.12 2.23
N VAL A 626 14.73 -16.20 1.38
CA VAL A 626 13.31 -16.00 1.03
C VAL A 626 12.63 -17.30 0.58
N PRO A 627 13.11 -18.03 -0.44
CA PRO A 627 12.44 -19.27 -0.89
C PRO A 627 12.28 -20.37 0.16
N SER A 628 13.17 -20.43 1.16
CA SER A 628 13.21 -21.56 2.11
C SER A 628 12.84 -21.19 3.55
N LEU A 629 12.66 -19.90 3.84
CA LEU A 629 12.49 -19.34 5.17
C LEU A 629 13.57 -19.72 6.20
N ARG A 630 14.71 -20.25 5.75
CA ARG A 630 15.84 -20.63 6.62
C ARG A 630 16.66 -19.40 6.98
N ARG A 631 17.05 -19.30 8.26
CA ARG A 631 18.01 -18.30 8.73
C ARG A 631 19.39 -18.59 8.14
N VAL A 632 19.99 -17.60 7.47
CA VAL A 632 21.26 -17.74 6.74
C VAL A 632 22.40 -16.88 7.29
N GLY A 633 22.22 -16.29 8.48
CA GLY A 633 23.29 -15.62 9.22
C GLY A 633 23.07 -14.13 9.33
N LYS A 634 24.11 -13.39 9.72
CA LYS A 634 24.07 -11.92 9.81
C LYS A 634 24.86 -11.28 8.68
N ILE A 635 24.42 -10.11 8.23
CA ILE A 635 25.19 -9.28 7.29
C ILE A 635 26.44 -8.79 8.02
N GLU A 636 27.62 -9.21 7.58
CA GLU A 636 28.91 -8.71 8.06
C GLU A 636 29.34 -7.47 7.25
N SER A 637 29.10 -7.47 5.93
CA SER A 637 29.34 -6.34 5.06
C SER A 637 28.31 -6.26 3.93
N LEU A 638 28.02 -5.05 3.46
CA LEU A 638 27.10 -4.78 2.35
C LEU A 638 27.61 -3.59 1.53
N ASP A 639 27.86 -3.82 0.24
CA ASP A 639 28.25 -2.80 -0.74
C ASP A 639 27.20 -2.76 -1.87
N LEU A 640 26.36 -1.73 -1.84
CA LEU A 640 25.30 -1.52 -2.82
C LEU A 640 25.82 -1.02 -4.17
N ARG A 641 27.01 -0.42 -4.20
CA ARG A 641 27.61 0.12 -5.43
C ARG A 641 28.18 -1.00 -6.28
N GLU A 642 28.90 -1.91 -5.66
CA GLU A 642 29.49 -3.08 -6.30
C GLU A 642 28.54 -4.29 -6.34
N GLY A 643 27.42 -4.23 -5.62
CA GLY A 643 26.43 -5.30 -5.56
C GLY A 643 26.97 -6.54 -4.87
N THR A 644 27.64 -6.37 -3.72
CA THR A 644 28.23 -7.47 -2.95
C THR A 644 27.80 -7.45 -1.49
N LEU A 645 27.61 -8.62 -0.89
CA LEU A 645 27.33 -8.76 0.55
C LEU A 645 28.03 -9.99 1.13
N GLU A 646 28.30 -9.95 2.42
CA GLU A 646 28.86 -11.08 3.16
C GLU A 646 27.96 -11.49 4.31
N LEU A 647 27.60 -12.77 4.36
CA LEU A 647 26.83 -13.38 5.44
C LEU A 647 27.72 -14.22 6.33
N LYS A 648 27.60 -14.03 7.65
CA LYS A 648 28.35 -14.77 8.66
C LYS A 648 27.41 -15.62 9.50
N ARG A 649 27.69 -16.92 9.56
CA ARG A 649 27.10 -17.83 10.55
C ARG A 649 27.99 -19.01 10.86
N GLN A 650 27.73 -19.65 11.99
CA GLN A 650 28.27 -20.97 12.28
C GLN A 650 27.41 -22.01 11.58
N LEU A 651 28.02 -22.91 10.81
CA LEU A 651 27.35 -24.06 10.20
C LEU A 651 27.41 -25.26 11.16
N LYS A 652 26.32 -26.01 11.28
CA LYS A 652 26.24 -27.27 12.03
C LYS A 652 25.84 -28.41 11.09
N GLY A 653 26.52 -29.56 11.20
CA GLY A 653 26.20 -30.74 10.39
C GLY A 653 26.27 -30.46 8.89
N GLU A 654 25.19 -30.76 8.17
CA GLU A 654 25.06 -30.61 6.71
C GLU A 654 24.52 -29.24 6.27
N GLU A 655 24.45 -28.26 7.18
CA GLU A 655 23.98 -26.92 6.83
C GLU A 655 24.86 -26.26 5.75
N SER A 656 24.22 -25.73 4.71
CA SER A 656 24.86 -25.00 3.61
C SER A 656 24.20 -23.65 3.37
N PHE A 657 24.98 -22.74 2.79
CA PHE A 657 24.49 -21.44 2.34
C PHE A 657 23.72 -21.59 1.02
N PRO A 658 22.66 -20.79 0.78
CA PRO A 658 21.90 -20.83 -0.47
C PRO A 658 22.76 -20.46 -1.68
N LEU A 659 22.47 -21.00 -2.86
CA LEU A 659 23.21 -20.71 -4.09
C LEU A 659 22.52 -19.66 -4.97
N ASP A 660 21.23 -19.45 -4.76
CA ASP A 660 20.39 -18.52 -5.52
C ASP A 660 19.29 -17.94 -4.61
N GLY A 661 18.29 -17.27 -5.21
CA GLY A 661 17.13 -16.76 -4.51
C GLY A 661 17.29 -15.33 -4.01
N GLY A 662 16.69 -15.04 -2.86
CA GLY A 662 16.69 -13.71 -2.25
C GLY A 662 16.90 -13.77 -0.74
N LEU A 663 17.28 -12.63 -0.16
CA LEU A 663 17.46 -12.44 1.27
C LEU A 663 16.50 -11.38 1.79
N MET A 664 15.99 -11.58 2.99
CA MET A 664 15.22 -10.57 3.74
C MET A 664 15.64 -10.61 5.22
N ALA A 665 15.35 -9.55 5.97
CA ALA A 665 15.56 -9.55 7.41
C ALA A 665 14.52 -10.41 8.14
N GLU A 666 14.80 -10.77 9.40
CA GLU A 666 13.74 -11.25 10.29
C GLU A 666 12.61 -10.20 10.37
N PRO A 667 11.35 -10.61 10.16
CA PRO A 667 10.25 -9.66 9.91
C PRO A 667 9.77 -8.92 11.16
N THR A 668 10.01 -9.49 12.35
CA THR A 668 9.43 -8.98 13.60
C THR A 668 10.51 -8.61 14.62
N VAL A 669 10.17 -7.68 15.50
CA VAL A 669 11.03 -7.27 16.61
C VAL A 669 10.70 -8.13 17.82
N ASN A 670 11.72 -8.50 18.60
CA ASN A 670 11.48 -9.25 19.83
C ASN A 670 10.69 -8.41 20.85
N SER A 671 9.42 -8.76 21.03
CA SER A 671 8.48 -8.09 21.95
C SER A 671 8.19 -8.91 23.21
N ALA A 672 8.93 -9.99 23.48
CA ALA A 672 8.65 -10.92 24.57
C ALA A 672 8.60 -10.26 25.96
N ALA A 673 9.52 -9.32 26.23
CA ALA A 673 9.54 -8.57 27.48
C ALA A 673 8.29 -7.68 27.66
N LEU A 674 7.79 -7.08 26.57
CA LEU A 674 6.60 -6.24 26.57
C LEU A 674 5.34 -7.09 26.77
N GLN A 675 5.22 -8.19 26.02
CA GLN A 675 4.13 -9.16 26.18
C GLN A 675 4.06 -9.72 27.60
N ALA A 676 5.20 -10.10 28.18
CA ALA A 676 5.27 -10.56 29.57
C ALA A 676 4.84 -9.48 30.57
N ALA A 677 5.17 -8.21 30.32
CA ALA A 677 4.72 -7.10 31.17
C ALA A 677 3.21 -6.90 31.12
N ILE A 678 2.61 -6.91 29.94
CA ILE A 678 1.15 -6.81 29.76
C ILE A 678 0.46 -8.01 30.42
N ARG A 679 0.97 -9.24 30.20
CA ARG A 679 0.42 -10.45 30.79
C ARG A 679 0.41 -10.40 32.31
N ARG A 680 1.47 -9.90 32.96
CA ARG A 680 1.52 -9.75 34.43
C ARG A 680 0.42 -8.83 34.97
N VAL A 681 0.14 -7.71 34.30
CA VAL A 681 -0.92 -6.78 34.71
C VAL A 681 -2.29 -7.41 34.49
N ALA A 682 -2.50 -8.00 33.31
CA ALA A 682 -3.74 -8.67 32.94
C ALA A 682 -4.10 -9.81 33.90
N CYS A 683 -3.15 -10.69 34.22
CA CYS A 683 -3.37 -11.81 35.15
C CYS A 683 -3.64 -11.30 36.57
N SER A 684 -2.90 -10.28 37.03
CA SER A 684 -3.15 -9.66 38.35
C SER A 684 -4.57 -9.08 38.47
N TRP A 685 -5.09 -8.46 37.41
CA TRP A 685 -6.47 -7.96 37.39
C TRP A 685 -7.51 -9.08 37.30
N ALA A 686 -7.20 -10.14 36.56
CA ALA A 686 -8.05 -11.33 36.46
C ALA A 686 -7.98 -12.25 37.70
N GLY A 687 -7.10 -11.98 38.67
CA GLY A 687 -6.89 -12.84 39.84
C GLY A 687 -6.20 -14.16 39.50
N LEU A 688 -5.35 -14.17 38.47
CA LEU A 688 -4.66 -15.35 37.96
C LEU A 688 -3.14 -15.25 38.17
N ASP A 689 -2.50 -16.40 38.32
CA ASP A 689 -1.06 -16.53 38.29
C ASP A 689 -0.52 -16.33 36.84
N PRO A 690 0.47 -15.44 36.62
CA PRO A 690 0.92 -15.10 35.28
C PRO A 690 1.77 -16.17 34.61
N GLU A 691 2.11 -17.28 35.26
CA GLU A 691 2.80 -18.41 34.61
C GLU A 691 1.79 -19.51 34.29
N THR A 692 1.03 -19.94 35.29
CA THR A 692 0.14 -21.10 35.26
C THR A 692 -1.30 -20.80 34.86
N LEU A 693 -1.74 -19.53 34.90
CA LEU A 693 -3.14 -19.10 34.78
C LEU A 693 -4.08 -19.72 35.83
N ALA A 694 -3.54 -20.28 36.91
CA ALA A 694 -4.36 -20.75 38.02
C ALA A 694 -4.91 -19.56 38.83
N PRO A 695 -6.12 -19.67 39.42
CA PRO A 695 -6.61 -18.65 40.35
C PRO A 695 -5.65 -18.43 41.52
N LEU A 696 -5.39 -17.18 41.87
CA LEU A 696 -4.61 -16.82 43.06
C LEU A 696 -5.47 -17.02 44.32
N GLU A 697 -4.87 -17.54 45.38
CA GLU A 697 -5.54 -17.65 46.69
C GLU A 697 -5.65 -16.26 47.36
N GLY A 698 -6.87 -15.69 47.43
CA GLY A 698 -7.17 -14.39 48.05
C GLY A 698 -8.26 -13.60 47.32
N GLU A 699 -8.79 -12.52 47.92
CA GLU A 699 -9.76 -11.63 47.24
C GLU A 699 -9.12 -11.00 46.01
N GLY A 700 -9.56 -11.43 44.82
CA GLY A 700 -9.12 -10.90 43.53
C GLY A 700 -9.50 -9.42 43.39
N GLY A 701 -8.51 -8.55 43.55
CA GLY A 701 -8.70 -7.10 43.48
C GLY A 701 -7.40 -6.36 43.79
N ASP A 702 -6.28 -6.78 43.21
CA ASP A 702 -4.99 -6.21 43.55
C ASP A 702 -4.85 -4.78 43.00
N THR A 703 -4.69 -3.82 43.93
CA THR A 703 -4.42 -2.41 43.63
C THR A 703 -2.95 -2.15 43.23
N ARG A 704 -2.13 -3.19 43.06
CA ARG A 704 -0.70 -3.14 42.70
C ARG A 704 -0.36 -2.29 41.47
N TYR A 705 -1.26 -2.18 40.50
CA TYR A 705 -1.04 -1.39 39.27
C TYR A 705 -1.91 -0.12 39.21
N LYS A 706 -2.11 0.57 40.36
CA LYS A 706 -2.86 1.84 40.48
C LYS A 706 -2.48 2.87 39.41
N ALA A 707 -1.19 3.09 39.19
CA ALA A 707 -0.69 4.07 38.23
C ALA A 707 -1.22 3.82 36.80
N LEU A 708 -1.14 2.56 36.35
CA LEU A 708 -1.66 2.13 35.04
C LEU A 708 -3.19 2.23 35.00
N LEU A 709 -3.87 1.85 36.07
CA LEU A 709 -5.33 1.95 36.12
C LEU A 709 -5.77 3.42 36.00
N ARG A 710 -5.09 4.35 36.68
CA ARG A 710 -5.36 5.79 36.55
C ARG A 710 -5.13 6.27 35.12
N PHE A 711 -4.00 5.88 34.52
CA PHE A 711 -3.66 6.23 33.15
C PHE A 711 -4.72 5.74 32.15
N LEU A 712 -5.11 4.48 32.23
CA LEU A 712 -6.11 3.87 31.33
C LEU A 712 -7.52 4.43 31.55
N ASN A 713 -7.85 4.89 32.76
CA ASN A 713 -9.07 5.65 33.04
C ASN A 713 -8.97 7.14 32.67
N ARG A 714 -7.88 7.58 32.03
CA ARG A 714 -7.62 8.98 31.65
C ARG A 714 -7.71 9.94 32.85
N LYS A 715 -7.33 9.49 34.04
CA LYS A 715 -7.29 10.33 35.24
C LYS A 715 -6.05 11.23 35.19
N LYS A 716 -6.18 12.46 35.69
CA LYS A 716 -5.03 13.35 35.91
C LYS A 716 -3.98 12.67 36.81
N PRO A 717 -2.68 12.95 36.65
CA PRO A 717 -1.63 12.43 37.54
C PRO A 717 -1.99 12.80 38.99
N ALA A 718 -1.86 11.82 39.90
CA ALA A 718 -1.88 12.09 41.33
C ALA A 718 -0.48 12.53 41.74
N LEU A 719 -0.42 13.66 42.45
CA LEU A 719 0.80 14.23 42.97
C LEU A 719 0.60 14.50 44.46
N HIS A 720 1.62 14.21 45.28
CA HIS A 720 1.62 14.61 46.68
C HIS A 720 1.51 16.14 46.79
N ASP A 721 0.70 16.60 47.74
CA ASP A 721 0.50 18.01 48.06
C ASP A 721 0.06 18.89 46.87
N TRP A 722 -0.68 18.30 45.93
CA TRP A 722 -1.22 19.00 44.76
C TRP A 722 -2.74 19.11 44.80
N ASP A 723 -3.23 20.33 44.77
CA ASP A 723 -4.63 20.72 44.92
C ASP A 723 -5.40 20.82 43.59
N GLY A 724 -4.71 20.64 42.46
CA GLY A 724 -5.29 20.73 41.11
C GLY A 724 -4.65 21.85 40.28
N GLY A 725 -5.22 22.15 39.11
CA GLY A 725 -4.67 23.17 38.19
C GLY A 725 -3.62 22.65 37.20
N ASP A 726 -2.94 23.58 36.53
CA ASP A 726 -1.98 23.30 35.47
C ASP A 726 -0.65 22.77 36.02
N LEU A 727 -0.12 21.72 35.38
CA LEU A 727 1.11 21.05 35.82
C LEU A 727 2.35 21.95 35.74
N VAL A 728 2.31 22.95 34.85
CA VAL A 728 3.31 24.01 34.72
C VAL A 728 2.70 25.27 35.32
N ARG A 729 3.26 25.78 36.40
CA ARG A 729 2.80 27.01 37.06
C ARG A 729 3.47 28.24 36.43
N GLU A 730 2.85 29.40 36.62
CA GLU A 730 3.40 30.68 36.18
C GLU A 730 4.80 30.90 36.80
N GLY A 731 5.77 31.19 35.95
CA GLY A 731 7.18 31.38 36.35
C GLY A 731 8.04 30.12 36.34
N GLU A 732 7.47 28.92 36.18
CA GLU A 732 8.25 27.67 36.04
C GLU A 732 8.64 27.43 34.58
N SER A 733 9.87 26.94 34.35
CA SER A 733 10.22 26.36 33.05
C SER A 733 9.57 24.98 32.89
N PHE A 734 9.34 24.53 31.64
CA PHE A 734 8.78 23.19 31.40
C PHE A 734 9.60 22.07 32.03
N VAL A 735 10.93 22.15 31.94
CA VAL A 735 11.84 21.14 32.51
C VAL A 735 11.77 21.14 34.03
N GLU A 736 11.73 22.32 34.66
CA GLU A 736 11.60 22.46 36.10
C GLU A 736 10.26 21.92 36.60
N ALA A 737 9.16 22.36 35.98
CA ALA A 737 7.82 21.87 36.30
C ALA A 737 7.74 20.35 36.13
N ALA A 738 8.15 19.81 34.99
CA ALA A 738 8.14 18.37 34.72
C ALA A 738 8.98 17.59 35.75
N THR A 739 10.17 18.07 36.09
CA THR A 739 11.04 17.44 37.10
C THR A 739 10.36 17.43 38.47
N LEU A 740 9.82 18.57 38.91
CA LEU A 740 9.12 18.67 40.19
C LEU A 740 7.86 17.79 40.22
N ARG A 741 7.09 17.71 39.13
CA ARG A 741 5.91 16.84 39.07
C ARG A 741 6.30 15.36 39.04
N CYS A 742 7.36 14.99 38.34
CA CYS A 742 7.88 13.62 38.38
C CYS A 742 8.28 13.20 39.79
N LEU A 743 8.93 14.09 40.56
CA LEU A 743 9.32 13.82 41.95
C LEU A 743 8.13 13.75 42.91
N ALA A 744 7.02 14.40 42.57
CA ALA A 744 5.81 14.44 43.39
C ALA A 744 4.78 13.33 43.06
N LEU A 745 5.05 12.43 42.10
CA LEU A 745 4.08 11.41 41.69
C LEU A 745 3.71 10.46 42.85
N ASP A 746 2.39 10.34 43.09
CA ASP A 746 1.80 9.44 44.08
C ASP A 746 1.15 8.24 43.38
N ASP A 747 1.89 7.13 43.26
CA ASP A 747 1.47 5.90 42.55
C ASP A 747 0.75 6.21 41.22
N SER A 748 1.32 7.14 40.45
CA SER A 748 0.71 7.70 39.25
C SER A 748 1.66 7.75 38.05
N VAL A 749 1.13 8.20 36.91
CA VAL A 749 1.90 8.35 35.67
C VAL A 749 1.79 9.79 35.20
N LEU A 750 2.93 10.37 34.83
CA LEU A 750 3.00 11.61 34.07
C LEU A 750 3.47 11.29 32.65
N PHE A 751 2.61 11.54 31.67
CA PHE A 751 2.96 11.37 30.25
C PHE A 751 3.55 12.68 29.72
N ILE A 752 4.85 12.65 29.38
CA ILE A 752 5.58 13.81 28.87
C ILE A 752 5.84 13.59 27.37
N GLN A 753 5.20 14.37 26.52
CA GLN A 753 5.46 14.37 25.09
C GLN A 753 6.28 15.61 24.72
N SER A 754 7.56 15.43 24.41
CA SER A 754 8.35 16.51 23.80
C SER A 754 7.96 16.61 22.33
N LEU A 755 7.38 17.73 21.92
CA LEU A 755 7.52 18.16 20.53
C LEU A 755 8.99 18.51 20.35
N ILE A 756 9.76 17.63 19.69
CA ILE A 756 11.16 17.90 19.37
C ILE A 756 11.18 19.09 18.39
N GLN A 757 11.23 20.30 18.94
CA GLN A 757 11.64 21.50 18.24
C GLN A 757 13.18 21.43 18.07
N ASN A 758 13.67 20.48 17.28
CA ASN A 758 15.03 20.58 16.73
C ASN A 758 15.08 21.64 15.65
#